data_AF-Q3UVY5-F1
#
_entry.id   AF-Q3UVY5-F1
#
_cell.length_a   1.000
_cell.length_b   1.000
_cell.length_c   1.000
_cell.angle_alpha   90.00
_cell.angle_beta   90.00
_cell.angle_gamma   90.00
#
_symmetry.space_group_name_H-M   'P 1'
#
loop_
_entity.id
_entity.type
_entity.pdbx_description
1 polymer ?
#
loop_
_entity_poly.entity_id
_entity_poly.type
_entity_poly.pdbx_seq_one_letter_code
_entity_poly.pdbx_strand_id
1 'polypeptide(L)'
;MSSDVPLLNDYKQDFLLKRFPQTVLGGPRLKLGYCAPPYIYVNQIVLFLMPWALGGTGTLLYQLDILRDYTAAALSGGLMVFTAAVIQLISVYARSKPVVVRRMRTRDILAEEDQHEFTSCAGAETVKFLIPGKKYVANTVFHSVLAGLVCGLGTWYLLPNRVTLLYGSPGATAVLFVFGWITLCIGEYSLIVNTATETATFQTQDTYEITPLMRPLYIFFFVSVDLAHRFIVNIPALEQMNQILHILFVLLPFLWALGTLPPPDALLFWAVEQVLEFGLGGSSMSTHLRLLVMFIVSAGAAVVSYFIPSTVGVVLFMTGLGFLLSLNPSDVSMVFRYGVTRHRVGSSHEARPGNSGHWFPWKECFLFIAVLGMALLEAGLLHHYVSVPQVSRSGAQAVVGYVLMVLLSIVWILRETQSIYIFGIFRNPFYPKDIHAVSVFYDKQNKLLKIGAVRWILLTLVSPLAMVAFLALDSSLHGLHSVSVSIGFTRAFRMVWQNTETALLETVVVSAVHMVSSTDCWWNRSLDTGIRLLLIGIMRDRLIQFITKLQFAVTVLLALWTEKKQHRKTTTTLCVLNTVFAPFVLGIIVLSTLLSSPLLPLFTLPVFLVGFPRPVQSWPGAVGTAACVCTDSVFYHQMVPRLTAALQTAMAAGSLGLLLPGSHYLGRFEDRLIWIMILECGYTYCCINVKGLELQETSCHTAEAQRVDEVFESAFQREHPQVCSLNEHLENVLTPCTVLPVKLYSDARNVLTGIIDSPDNLKEFKDDLIKVLVWVLIQHCSKRPSTQENKTENTGEASPALPPAANSSPCPESLEDSESANSDWSDGSIFDDEPAIKNRKEKLQSKDLPCTKLPIPGSVDSQNPDDHSAGTGPKNDLYRTVILGLPAVDKGQREDVAYIPLVEFSCSQSRLLSLPEEWRSNSTPRSKILEMSALFPEDWYQFVLRQLECFHSEEKSRVLEEIAKDKALKDLYVHTVMACYIGLFGIDNGVPSPGQLVRVYNGGLPWAGTLDWLSEKPELFHLVRKAFRYTLKLMVDKASLGPIEDFKELTNCLREYERDWYIGLVSEEQWKRAILEEKPCLFCLGYESSMGVYTSRVLMLQEMSVHIGKLNAEAVRGQWANLSWELLYATNDDEERYSIQAHPLLLRNLTVQAADPPLGYPIFSSKPLPIHLC
;
A
#
# COMPACT_ATOMS: atom_id res chain seq x y z
N MET A 1 -29.16 3.69 -7.74
CA MET A 1 -29.46 3.13 -9.08
C MET A 1 -30.97 2.99 -9.19
N SER A 2 -31.56 3.17 -10.38
CA SER A 2 -32.95 2.76 -10.59
C SER A 2 -33.03 1.24 -10.43
N SER A 3 -34.18 0.72 -9.99
CA SER A 3 -34.40 -0.73 -9.75
C SER A 3 -34.19 -1.61 -10.99
N ASP A 4 -34.00 -0.99 -12.16
CA ASP A 4 -34.09 -1.61 -13.49
C ASP A 4 -32.75 -1.59 -14.24
N VAL A 5 -31.65 -1.14 -13.62
CA VAL A 5 -30.33 -1.21 -14.27
C VAL A 5 -29.89 -2.68 -14.38
N PRO A 6 -29.64 -3.21 -15.59
CA PRO A 6 -29.21 -4.60 -15.78
C PRO A 6 -27.84 -4.84 -15.15
N LEU A 7 -27.60 -6.04 -14.62
CA LEU A 7 -26.30 -6.45 -14.03
C LEU A 7 -25.15 -6.34 -15.04
N LEU A 8 -25.43 -6.76 -16.27
CA LEU A 8 -24.54 -6.69 -17.42
C LEU A 8 -25.27 -5.92 -18.51
N ASN A 9 -24.67 -4.82 -18.94
CA ASN A 9 -25.13 -4.08 -20.12
C ASN A 9 -25.00 -4.98 -21.37
N ASP A 10 -25.77 -4.72 -22.42
CA ASP A 10 -25.86 -5.62 -23.60
C ASP A 10 -24.47 -5.87 -24.23
N TYR A 11 -23.65 -4.82 -24.33
CA TYR A 11 -22.26 -4.91 -24.76
C TYR A 11 -21.43 -5.91 -23.93
N LYS A 12 -21.58 -5.87 -22.60
CA LYS A 12 -20.86 -6.76 -21.68
C LYS A 12 -21.36 -8.20 -21.76
N GLN A 13 -22.64 -8.42 -22.00
CA GLN A 13 -23.16 -9.77 -22.21
C GLN A 13 -22.50 -10.43 -23.42
N ASP A 14 -22.38 -9.68 -24.52
CA ASP A 14 -21.70 -10.18 -25.72
C ASP A 14 -20.22 -10.46 -25.48
N PHE A 15 -19.54 -9.61 -24.71
CA PHE A 15 -18.16 -9.83 -24.32
C PHE A 15 -17.99 -11.08 -23.44
N LEU A 16 -18.85 -11.26 -22.44
CA LEU A 16 -18.83 -12.41 -21.55
C LEU A 16 -19.16 -13.71 -22.31
N LEU A 17 -20.11 -13.67 -23.26
CA LEU A 17 -20.44 -14.79 -24.14
C LEU A 17 -19.31 -15.16 -25.11
N LYS A 18 -18.40 -14.23 -25.42
CA LYS A 18 -17.19 -14.52 -26.20
C LYS A 18 -16.09 -15.14 -25.32
N ARG A 19 -15.82 -14.54 -24.16
CA ARG A 19 -14.73 -14.97 -23.26
C ARG A 19 -15.03 -16.25 -22.48
N PHE A 20 -16.23 -16.41 -21.94
CA PHE A 20 -16.53 -17.55 -21.06
C PHE A 20 -16.30 -18.92 -21.74
N PRO A 21 -16.73 -19.15 -22.99
CA PRO A 21 -16.40 -20.39 -23.71
C PRO A 21 -14.89 -20.56 -23.93
N GLN A 22 -14.15 -19.48 -24.17
CA GLN A 22 -12.70 -19.50 -24.32
C GLN A 22 -12.03 -19.97 -23.02
N THR A 23 -12.52 -19.51 -21.86
CA THR A 23 -12.02 -19.92 -20.54
C THR A 23 -12.35 -21.37 -20.24
N VAL A 24 -13.57 -21.83 -20.51
CA VAL A 24 -13.97 -23.22 -20.29
C VAL A 24 -13.13 -24.18 -21.15
N LEU A 25 -12.94 -23.85 -22.43
CA LEU A 25 -12.21 -24.68 -23.39
C LEU A 25 -10.68 -24.51 -23.36
N GLY A 26 -10.16 -23.61 -22.52
CA GLY A 26 -8.72 -23.43 -22.33
C GLY A 26 -8.00 -22.69 -23.45
N GLY A 27 -8.70 -21.82 -24.19
CA GLY A 27 -8.08 -20.92 -25.17
C GLY A 27 -8.73 -20.82 -26.56
N PRO A 28 -9.48 -21.81 -27.09
CA PRO A 28 -10.13 -21.71 -28.40
C PRO A 28 -11.14 -20.55 -28.47
N ARG A 29 -11.08 -19.74 -29.53
CA ARG A 29 -11.95 -18.58 -29.77
C ARG A 29 -13.06 -18.95 -30.77
N LEU A 30 -14.13 -19.57 -30.27
CA LEU A 30 -15.24 -20.06 -31.10
C LEU A 30 -16.22 -18.96 -31.54
N LYS A 31 -16.22 -17.79 -30.91
CA LYS A 31 -17.05 -16.64 -31.29
C LYS A 31 -16.17 -15.40 -31.37
N LEU A 32 -15.85 -14.98 -32.59
CA LEU A 32 -15.11 -13.75 -32.85
C LEU A 32 -16.10 -12.61 -33.05
N GLY A 33 -15.84 -11.44 -32.48
CA GLY A 33 -16.73 -10.27 -32.57
C GLY A 33 -16.90 -9.68 -33.98
N TYR A 34 -16.27 -10.30 -34.98
CA TYR A 34 -16.25 -9.92 -36.38
C TYR A 34 -16.28 -11.17 -37.26
N CYS A 35 -16.64 -11.01 -38.53
CA CYS A 35 -16.69 -12.12 -39.50
C CYS A 35 -15.29 -12.64 -39.81
N ALA A 36 -14.94 -13.79 -39.23
CA ALA A 36 -13.72 -14.52 -39.52
C ALA A 36 -13.97 -15.65 -40.53
N PRO A 37 -13.02 -15.96 -41.44
CA PRO A 37 -13.16 -17.07 -42.38
C PRO A 37 -13.34 -18.43 -41.68
N PRO A 38 -14.13 -19.36 -42.24
CA PRO A 38 -14.45 -20.64 -41.61
C PRO A 38 -13.22 -21.52 -41.31
N TYR A 39 -12.14 -21.38 -42.09
CA TYR A 39 -10.91 -22.15 -41.88
C TYR A 39 -10.23 -21.84 -40.53
N ILE A 40 -10.48 -20.69 -39.92
CA ILE A 40 -9.90 -20.33 -38.63
C ILE A 40 -10.48 -21.20 -37.52
N TYR A 41 -11.81 -21.37 -37.51
CA TYR A 41 -12.48 -22.23 -36.55
C TYR A 41 -12.11 -23.69 -36.75
N VAL A 42 -12.01 -24.15 -38.01
CA VAL A 42 -11.57 -25.52 -38.32
C VAL A 42 -10.14 -25.77 -37.82
N ASN A 43 -9.20 -24.86 -38.07
CA ASN A 43 -7.83 -24.99 -37.60
C ASN A 43 -7.73 -25.03 -36.07
N GLN A 44 -8.54 -24.22 -35.36
CA GLN A 44 -8.60 -24.29 -33.89
C GLN A 44 -9.12 -25.64 -33.39
N ILE A 45 -10.17 -26.19 -34.01
CA ILE A 45 -10.72 -27.51 -33.65
C ILE A 45 -9.70 -28.62 -33.91
N VAL A 46 -8.98 -28.57 -35.03
CA VAL A 46 -7.93 -29.55 -35.36
C VAL A 46 -6.79 -29.48 -34.35
N LEU A 47 -6.31 -28.27 -34.00
CA LEU A 47 -5.28 -28.08 -32.98
C LEU A 47 -5.74 -28.54 -31.59
N PHE A 48 -7.02 -28.34 -31.26
CA PHE A 48 -7.62 -28.77 -30.00
C PHE A 48 -7.72 -30.30 -29.87
N LEU A 49 -8.09 -31.02 -30.94
CA LEU A 49 -8.26 -32.48 -30.92
C LEU A 49 -6.96 -33.25 -31.16
N MET A 50 -5.87 -32.58 -31.53
CA MET A 50 -4.58 -33.20 -31.84
C MET A 50 -4.05 -34.11 -30.71
N PRO A 51 -4.03 -33.68 -29.42
CA PRO A 51 -3.59 -34.52 -28.32
C PRO A 51 -4.41 -35.83 -28.20
N TRP A 52 -5.73 -35.76 -28.42
CA TRP A 52 -6.59 -36.93 -28.40
C TRP A 52 -6.33 -37.85 -29.60
N ALA A 53 -6.08 -37.33 -30.80
CA ALA A 53 -5.73 -38.17 -31.94
C ALA A 53 -4.42 -38.95 -31.70
N LEU A 54 -3.40 -38.28 -31.16
CA LEU A 54 -2.08 -38.88 -30.88
C LEU A 54 -2.15 -39.87 -29.72
N GLY A 55 -2.78 -39.49 -28.60
CA GLY A 55 -2.98 -40.36 -27.45
C GLY A 55 -3.96 -41.51 -27.70
N GLY A 56 -4.99 -41.26 -28.50
CA GLY A 56 -5.94 -42.26 -28.98
C GLY A 56 -5.27 -43.34 -29.82
N THR A 57 -4.25 -42.99 -30.61
CA THR A 57 -3.42 -43.97 -31.34
C THR A 57 -2.70 -44.91 -30.37
N GLY A 58 -2.09 -44.37 -29.31
CA GLY A 58 -1.46 -45.17 -28.26
C GLY A 58 -2.48 -46.06 -27.53
N THR A 59 -3.64 -45.48 -27.16
CA THR A 59 -4.73 -46.19 -26.48
C THR A 59 -5.24 -47.37 -27.34
N LEU A 60 -5.42 -47.15 -28.64
CA LEU A 60 -5.92 -48.17 -29.57
C LEU A 60 -4.92 -49.32 -29.75
N LEU A 61 -3.63 -49.01 -29.88
CA LEU A 61 -2.57 -50.03 -29.99
C LEU A 61 -2.46 -50.87 -28.71
N TYR A 62 -2.72 -50.28 -27.54
CA TYR A 62 -2.82 -51.03 -26.29
C TYR A 62 -4.08 -51.92 -26.25
N GLN A 63 -5.24 -51.39 -26.65
CA GLN A 63 -6.49 -52.15 -26.67
C GLN A 63 -6.50 -53.32 -27.68
N LEU A 64 -5.66 -53.24 -28.72
CA LEU A 64 -5.41 -54.32 -29.68
C LEU A 64 -4.32 -55.30 -29.22
N ASP A 65 -3.82 -55.20 -27.98
CA ASP A 65 -2.73 -56.01 -27.42
C ASP A 65 -1.41 -55.97 -28.22
N ILE A 66 -1.20 -54.93 -29.05
CA ILE A 66 0.02 -54.75 -29.84
C ILE A 66 1.15 -54.17 -28.97
N LEU A 67 0.81 -53.25 -28.08
CA LEU A 67 1.75 -52.57 -27.18
C LEU A 67 1.34 -52.78 -25.73
N ARG A 68 2.32 -52.85 -24.83
CA ARG A 68 2.08 -52.75 -23.39
C ARG A 68 1.67 -51.33 -23.00
N ASP A 69 1.03 -51.19 -21.86
CA ASP A 69 0.50 -49.91 -21.36
C ASP A 69 1.57 -48.80 -21.27
N TYR A 70 2.72 -49.07 -20.67
CA TYR A 70 3.81 -48.08 -20.55
C TYR A 70 4.44 -47.73 -21.91
N THR A 71 4.54 -48.69 -22.84
CA THR A 71 5.05 -48.41 -24.19
C THR A 71 4.06 -47.60 -25.02
N ALA A 72 2.76 -47.83 -24.86
CA ALA A 72 1.72 -47.05 -25.52
C ALA A 72 1.74 -45.60 -25.02
N ALA A 73 1.88 -45.39 -23.71
CA ALA A 73 2.00 -44.06 -23.10
C ALA A 73 3.28 -43.33 -23.56
N ALA A 74 4.41 -44.04 -23.65
CA ALA A 74 5.66 -43.46 -24.16
C ALA A 74 5.56 -43.06 -25.64
N LEU A 75 4.87 -43.87 -26.45
CA LEU A 75 4.64 -43.57 -27.87
C LEU A 75 3.80 -42.30 -28.04
N SER A 76 2.66 -42.20 -27.34
CA SER A 76 1.78 -41.03 -27.40
C SER A 76 2.50 -39.76 -26.93
N GLY A 77 3.28 -39.86 -25.85
CA GLY A 77 4.08 -38.74 -25.36
C GLY A 77 5.15 -38.31 -26.37
N GLY A 78 5.88 -39.25 -26.98
CA GLY A 78 6.89 -38.95 -28.00
C GLY A 78 6.32 -38.28 -29.25
N LEU A 79 5.18 -38.77 -29.75
CA LEU A 79 4.43 -38.14 -30.86
C LEU A 79 3.99 -36.72 -30.50
N MET A 80 3.56 -36.49 -29.26
CA MET A 80 3.14 -35.16 -28.81
C MET A 80 4.32 -34.19 -28.70
N VAL A 81 5.48 -34.60 -28.17
CA VAL A 81 6.70 -33.75 -28.14
C VAL A 81 7.06 -33.29 -29.56
N PHE A 82 7.10 -34.23 -30.51
CA PHE A 82 7.43 -33.91 -31.89
C PHE A 82 6.43 -32.92 -32.49
N THR A 83 5.14 -33.17 -32.32
CA THR A 83 4.08 -32.32 -32.86
C THR A 83 4.10 -30.92 -32.22
N ALA A 84 4.27 -30.84 -30.90
CA ALA A 84 4.38 -29.57 -30.18
C ALA A 84 5.60 -28.76 -30.65
N ALA A 85 6.76 -29.41 -30.84
CA ALA A 85 7.96 -28.76 -31.36
C ALA A 85 7.73 -28.20 -32.77
N VAL A 86 7.05 -28.96 -33.66
CA VAL A 86 6.70 -28.48 -35.01
C VAL A 86 5.77 -27.27 -34.96
N ILE A 87 4.72 -27.32 -34.13
CA ILE A 87 3.78 -26.21 -33.95
C ILE A 87 4.52 -24.94 -33.49
N GLN A 88 5.40 -25.08 -32.50
CA GLN A 88 6.19 -23.95 -32.01
C GLN A 88 7.17 -23.41 -33.05
N LEU A 89 7.84 -24.28 -33.82
CA LEU A 89 8.76 -23.89 -34.88
C LEU A 89 8.04 -23.07 -35.97
N ILE A 90 6.82 -23.47 -36.33
CA ILE A 90 5.96 -22.73 -37.27
C ILE A 90 5.63 -21.34 -36.73
N SER A 91 5.34 -21.21 -35.44
CA SER A 91 5.09 -19.92 -34.77
C SER A 91 6.32 -19.01 -34.77
N VAL A 92 7.51 -19.55 -34.45
CA VAL A 92 8.77 -18.80 -34.51
C VAL A 92 9.04 -18.32 -35.95
N TYR A 93 8.82 -19.19 -36.94
CA TYR A 93 8.96 -18.83 -38.34
C TYR A 93 7.98 -17.71 -38.74
N ALA A 94 6.72 -17.79 -38.34
CA ALA A 94 5.72 -16.76 -38.62
C ALA A 94 6.03 -15.41 -37.93
N ARG A 95 6.66 -15.43 -36.75
CA ARG A 95 7.11 -14.21 -36.05
C ARG A 95 8.16 -13.43 -36.82
N SER A 96 9.04 -14.11 -37.54
CA SER A 96 10.08 -13.46 -38.34
C SER A 96 9.52 -12.68 -39.55
N LYS A 97 8.28 -12.92 -39.96
CA LYS A 97 7.63 -12.16 -41.04
C LYS A 97 6.91 -10.92 -40.48
N PRO A 98 7.18 -9.72 -41.05
CA PRO A 98 6.44 -8.51 -40.69
C PRO A 98 4.99 -8.66 -41.14
N VAL A 99 4.07 -8.43 -40.22
CA VAL A 99 2.62 -8.49 -40.45
C VAL A 99 2.08 -7.09 -40.19
N VAL A 100 1.32 -6.55 -41.13
CA VAL A 100 0.68 -5.23 -41.00
C VAL A 100 -0.62 -5.42 -40.23
N VAL A 101 -0.56 -5.30 -38.90
CA VAL A 101 -1.77 -5.28 -38.06
C VAL A 101 -2.41 -3.90 -38.22
N ARG A 102 -3.60 -3.86 -38.84
CA ARG A 102 -4.35 -2.62 -39.05
C ARG A 102 -5.12 -2.28 -37.77
N ARG A 103 -4.50 -1.55 -36.84
CA ARG A 103 -5.23 -0.98 -35.69
C ARG A 103 -6.21 0.08 -36.18
N MET A 104 -7.50 -0.27 -36.23
CA MET A 104 -8.55 0.74 -36.37
C MET A 104 -8.68 1.46 -35.03
N ARG A 105 -8.40 2.75 -35.01
CA ARG A 105 -8.46 3.60 -33.81
C ARG A 105 -9.93 3.87 -33.49
N THR A 106 -10.55 3.02 -32.67
CA THR A 106 -11.89 3.28 -32.11
C THR A 106 -11.72 3.72 -30.66
N ARG A 107 -12.68 4.48 -30.12
CA ARG A 107 -12.46 5.32 -28.92
C ARG A 107 -12.39 4.58 -27.58
N ASP A 108 -12.69 3.28 -27.52
CA ASP A 108 -12.74 2.51 -26.26
C ASP A 108 -11.63 1.46 -26.17
N ILE A 109 -10.69 1.68 -25.25
CA ILE A 109 -9.39 0.99 -25.15
C ILE A 109 -9.52 -0.45 -24.60
N LEU A 110 -10.58 -0.74 -23.82
CA LEU A 110 -10.83 -2.07 -23.24
C LEU A 110 -11.58 -3.04 -24.19
N ALA A 111 -12.20 -2.50 -25.24
CA ALA A 111 -13.00 -3.26 -26.22
C ALA A 111 -12.19 -3.84 -27.37
N GLU A 112 -10.97 -3.34 -27.59
CA GLU A 112 -10.15 -3.69 -28.75
C GLU A 112 -9.46 -5.05 -28.54
N GLU A 113 -10.21 -6.14 -28.76
CA GLU A 113 -9.56 -7.29 -29.40
C GLU A 113 -9.17 -6.83 -30.81
N ASP A 114 -7.86 -6.67 -31.06
CA ASP A 114 -7.30 -6.27 -32.36
C ASP A 114 -8.05 -7.02 -33.48
N GLN A 115 -8.76 -6.31 -34.37
CA GLN A 115 -9.39 -6.93 -35.53
C GLN A 115 -8.29 -7.38 -36.50
N HIS A 116 -8.24 -8.68 -36.78
CA HIS A 116 -7.24 -9.25 -37.68
C HIS A 116 -7.84 -9.43 -39.08
N GLU A 117 -7.22 -8.84 -40.10
CA GLU A 117 -7.49 -9.18 -41.50
C GLU A 117 -6.70 -10.45 -41.86
N PHE A 118 -7.40 -11.49 -42.34
CA PHE A 118 -6.77 -12.77 -42.66
C PHE A 118 -6.58 -12.94 -44.17
N THR A 119 -5.33 -12.98 -44.61
CA THR A 119 -4.97 -13.08 -46.04
C THR A 119 -5.07 -14.51 -46.61
N SER A 120 -4.70 -15.53 -45.85
CA SER A 120 -4.82 -16.94 -46.28
C SER A 120 -4.80 -17.93 -45.10
N CYS A 121 -5.17 -19.20 -45.37
CA CYS A 121 -5.19 -20.27 -44.36
C CYS A 121 -3.83 -20.50 -43.66
N ALA A 122 -2.72 -20.34 -44.39
CA ALA A 122 -1.35 -20.48 -43.87
C ALA A 122 -0.58 -19.13 -43.82
N GLY A 123 -1.30 -18.02 -43.88
CA GLY A 123 -0.71 -16.68 -43.78
C GLY A 123 -0.03 -16.48 -42.43
N ALA A 124 1.06 -15.71 -42.40
CA ALA A 124 1.78 -15.42 -41.15
C ALA A 124 0.87 -14.80 -40.08
N GLU A 125 -0.16 -14.09 -40.50
CA GLU A 125 -1.18 -13.43 -39.68
C GLU A 125 -2.10 -14.46 -39.02
N THR A 126 -2.59 -15.43 -39.81
CA THR A 126 -3.40 -16.56 -39.34
C THR A 126 -2.60 -17.42 -38.36
N VAL A 127 -1.32 -17.68 -38.66
CA VAL A 127 -0.43 -18.45 -37.76
C VAL A 127 -0.15 -17.68 -36.47
N LYS A 128 0.16 -16.37 -36.53
CA LYS A 128 0.33 -15.52 -35.33
C LYS A 128 -0.92 -15.46 -34.48
N PHE A 129 -2.09 -15.44 -35.11
CA PHE A 129 -3.37 -15.41 -34.41
C PHE A 129 -3.68 -16.75 -33.72
N LEU A 130 -3.47 -17.87 -34.42
CA LEU A 130 -3.72 -19.21 -33.87
C LEU A 130 -2.69 -19.58 -32.79
N ILE A 131 -1.42 -19.29 -33.04
CA ILE A 131 -0.28 -19.66 -32.20
C ILE A 131 0.57 -18.39 -31.99
N PRO A 132 0.22 -17.53 -31.02
CA PRO A 132 0.94 -16.28 -30.77
C PRO A 132 2.43 -16.46 -30.41
N GLY A 133 2.84 -17.67 -30.05
CA GLY A 133 4.22 -18.02 -29.68
C GLY A 133 4.59 -17.58 -28.27
N LYS A 134 5.58 -18.24 -27.67
CA LYS A 134 6.05 -17.94 -26.30
C LYS A 134 7.08 -16.79 -26.30
N LYS A 135 7.15 -16.01 -25.23
CA LYS A 135 8.10 -14.89 -25.05
C LYS A 135 9.54 -15.40 -25.01
N TYR A 136 9.78 -16.48 -24.27
CA TYR A 136 11.11 -17.05 -24.07
C TYR A 136 11.31 -18.34 -24.87
N VAL A 137 12.47 -18.48 -25.52
CA VAL A 137 12.84 -19.71 -26.24
C VAL A 137 12.93 -20.91 -25.29
N ALA A 138 13.44 -20.69 -24.06
CA ALA A 138 13.47 -21.72 -23.02
C ALA A 138 12.07 -22.28 -22.71
N ASN A 139 11.06 -21.41 -22.59
CA ASN A 139 9.68 -21.82 -22.38
C ASN A 139 9.10 -22.58 -23.57
N THR A 140 9.55 -22.27 -24.78
CA THR A 140 9.13 -22.98 -25.99
C THR A 140 9.56 -24.46 -25.95
N VAL A 141 10.80 -24.71 -25.55
CA VAL A 141 11.34 -26.08 -25.39
C VAL A 141 10.68 -26.77 -24.19
N PHE A 142 10.62 -26.09 -23.05
CA PHE A 142 10.05 -26.64 -21.82
C PHE A 142 8.58 -27.04 -22.00
N HIS A 143 7.74 -26.17 -22.58
CA HIS A 143 6.33 -26.47 -22.82
C HIS A 143 6.13 -27.62 -23.81
N SER A 144 7.02 -27.77 -24.81
CA SER A 144 6.93 -28.88 -25.76
C SER A 144 7.23 -30.23 -25.10
N VAL A 145 8.24 -30.27 -24.21
CA VAL A 145 8.56 -31.48 -23.43
C VAL A 145 7.44 -31.77 -22.42
N LEU A 146 6.92 -30.74 -21.76
CA LEU A 146 5.85 -30.87 -20.78
C LEU A 146 4.56 -31.40 -21.42
N ALA A 147 4.20 -30.93 -22.63
CA ALA A 147 3.10 -31.48 -23.41
C ALA A 147 3.29 -32.98 -23.71
N GLY A 148 4.50 -33.39 -24.07
CA GLY A 148 4.83 -34.81 -24.22
C GLY A 148 4.52 -35.64 -22.97
N LEU A 149 4.95 -35.14 -21.81
CA LEU A 149 4.70 -35.78 -20.52
C LEU A 149 3.21 -35.83 -20.19
N VAL A 150 2.47 -34.73 -20.37
CA VAL A 150 1.03 -34.66 -20.09
C VAL A 150 0.26 -35.62 -20.99
N CYS A 151 0.51 -35.63 -22.29
CA CYS A 151 -0.15 -36.54 -23.23
C CYS A 151 0.19 -38.00 -22.94
N GLY A 152 1.46 -38.32 -22.67
CA GLY A 152 1.89 -39.69 -22.34
C GLY A 152 1.26 -40.21 -21.06
N LEU A 153 1.37 -39.44 -19.97
CA LEU A 153 0.81 -39.79 -18.67
C LEU A 153 -0.73 -39.78 -18.69
N GLY A 154 -1.34 -38.84 -19.41
CA GLY A 154 -2.79 -38.76 -19.61
C GLY A 154 -3.33 -39.98 -20.37
N THR A 155 -2.60 -40.44 -21.40
CA THR A 155 -2.93 -41.69 -22.11
C THR A 155 -2.87 -42.88 -21.16
N TRP A 156 -1.89 -42.93 -20.25
CA TRP A 156 -1.77 -44.00 -19.27
C TRP A 156 -2.84 -43.95 -18.18
N TYR A 157 -3.28 -42.74 -17.80
CA TYR A 157 -4.33 -42.49 -16.81
C TYR A 157 -5.71 -42.90 -17.33
N LEU A 158 -6.04 -42.57 -18.59
CA LEU A 158 -7.36 -42.83 -19.19
C LEU A 158 -7.48 -44.17 -19.90
N LEU A 159 -6.61 -45.15 -19.65
CA LEU A 159 -6.72 -46.47 -20.31
C LEU A 159 -8.07 -47.15 -19.99
N PRO A 160 -8.92 -47.46 -21.00
CA PRO A 160 -10.27 -47.98 -20.76
C PRO A 160 -10.32 -49.25 -19.89
N ASN A 161 -9.39 -50.19 -20.10
CA ASN A 161 -9.34 -51.43 -19.29
C ASN A 161 -9.11 -51.15 -17.81
N ARG A 162 -8.30 -50.12 -17.47
CA ARG A 162 -7.97 -49.78 -16.09
C ARG A 162 -9.11 -49.04 -15.41
N VAL A 163 -9.72 -48.08 -16.12
CA VAL A 163 -10.90 -47.37 -15.62
C VAL A 163 -12.06 -48.36 -15.40
N THR A 164 -12.22 -49.35 -16.29
CA THR A 164 -13.22 -50.41 -16.11
C THR A 164 -12.93 -51.28 -14.89
N LEU A 165 -11.65 -51.53 -14.60
CA LEU A 165 -11.23 -52.28 -13.42
C LEU A 165 -11.54 -51.52 -12.11
N LEU A 166 -11.46 -50.18 -12.13
CA LEU A 166 -11.78 -49.31 -10.98
C LEU A 166 -13.28 -49.19 -10.69
N TYR A 167 -14.14 -49.18 -11.72
CA TYR A 167 -15.57 -48.91 -11.56
C TYR A 167 -16.49 -50.12 -11.80
N GLY A 168 -16.01 -51.18 -12.44
CA GLY A 168 -16.79 -52.37 -12.79
C GLY A 168 -17.93 -52.11 -13.80
N SER A 169 -18.00 -50.92 -14.40
CA SER A 169 -19.07 -50.51 -15.32
C SER A 169 -18.48 -49.95 -16.62
N PRO A 170 -18.73 -50.60 -17.77
CA PRO A 170 -18.26 -50.08 -19.05
C PRO A 170 -18.92 -48.74 -19.43
N GLY A 171 -20.14 -48.48 -18.96
CA GLY A 171 -20.82 -47.20 -19.17
C GLY A 171 -20.10 -46.05 -18.45
N ALA A 172 -19.70 -46.25 -17.20
CA ALA A 172 -18.90 -45.27 -16.46
C ALA A 172 -17.54 -45.04 -17.13
N THR A 173 -16.89 -46.11 -17.60
CA THR A 173 -15.63 -46.03 -18.35
C THR A 173 -15.76 -45.16 -19.59
N ALA A 174 -16.81 -45.34 -20.40
CA ALA A 174 -17.00 -44.56 -21.62
C ALA A 174 -17.14 -43.05 -21.33
N VAL A 175 -17.92 -42.70 -20.30
CA VAL A 175 -18.10 -41.30 -19.87
C VAL A 175 -16.78 -40.70 -19.38
N LEU A 176 -16.08 -41.39 -18.48
CA LEU A 176 -14.79 -40.93 -17.95
C LEU A 176 -13.72 -40.83 -19.04
N PHE A 177 -13.72 -41.75 -20.00
CA PHE A 177 -12.79 -41.72 -21.13
C PHE A 177 -13.01 -40.50 -22.04
N VAL A 178 -14.26 -40.27 -22.48
CA VAL A 178 -14.59 -39.18 -23.41
C VAL A 178 -14.37 -37.83 -22.75
N PHE A 179 -14.96 -37.61 -21.57
CA PHE A 179 -14.81 -36.31 -20.90
C PHE A 179 -13.41 -36.12 -20.31
N GLY A 180 -12.73 -37.19 -19.91
CA GLY A 180 -11.32 -37.12 -19.50
C GLY A 180 -10.39 -36.67 -20.62
N TRP A 181 -10.61 -37.15 -21.85
CA TRP A 181 -9.83 -36.69 -23.02
C TRP A 181 -10.11 -35.23 -23.35
N ILE A 182 -11.36 -34.76 -23.17
CA ILE A 182 -11.69 -33.34 -23.29
C ILE A 182 -10.89 -32.52 -22.26
N THR A 183 -10.83 -32.94 -21.00
CA THR A 183 -10.02 -32.28 -19.96
C THR A 183 -8.53 -32.22 -20.34
N LEU A 184 -7.96 -33.31 -20.85
CA LEU A 184 -6.57 -33.34 -21.32
C LEU A 184 -6.32 -32.37 -22.49
N CYS A 185 -7.22 -32.38 -23.49
CA CYS A 185 -7.11 -31.47 -24.65
C CYS A 185 -7.15 -30.00 -24.22
N ILE A 186 -8.00 -29.67 -23.24
CA ILE A 186 -8.09 -28.31 -22.67
C ILE A 186 -6.77 -27.89 -22.03
N GLY A 187 -6.13 -28.77 -21.24
CA GLY A 187 -4.84 -28.47 -20.62
C GLY A 187 -3.71 -28.33 -21.65
N GLU A 188 -3.61 -29.27 -22.59
CA GLU A 188 -2.62 -29.28 -23.67
C GLU A 188 -2.73 -28.06 -24.60
N TYR A 189 -3.95 -27.68 -24.96
CA TYR A 189 -4.19 -26.53 -25.84
C TYR A 189 -3.69 -25.23 -25.19
N SER A 190 -3.95 -25.03 -23.90
CA SER A 190 -3.47 -23.87 -23.13
C SER A 190 -1.95 -23.79 -23.07
N LEU A 191 -1.28 -24.95 -23.04
CA LEU A 191 0.17 -25.05 -22.94
C LEU A 191 0.86 -24.72 -24.26
N ILE A 192 0.38 -25.28 -25.38
CA ILE A 192 1.07 -25.21 -26.67
C ILE A 192 0.58 -24.05 -27.54
N VAL A 193 -0.74 -23.89 -27.67
CA VAL A 193 -1.35 -23.06 -28.72
C VAL A 193 -1.63 -21.67 -28.19
N ASN A 194 -2.59 -21.53 -27.28
CA ASN A 194 -2.99 -20.24 -26.74
C ASN A 194 -3.53 -20.41 -25.32
N THR A 195 -3.09 -19.54 -24.42
CA THR A 195 -3.58 -19.50 -23.04
C THR A 195 -4.92 -18.79 -22.95
N ALA A 196 -5.86 -19.37 -22.19
CA ALA A 196 -7.09 -18.69 -21.84
C ALA A 196 -6.84 -17.54 -20.85
N THR A 197 -7.73 -16.55 -20.84
CA THR A 197 -7.86 -15.61 -19.73
C THR A 197 -8.45 -16.34 -18.53
N GLU A 198 -7.60 -16.79 -17.60
CA GLU A 198 -8.05 -17.48 -16.41
C GLU A 198 -8.83 -16.54 -15.47
N THR A 199 -9.82 -17.08 -14.77
CA THR A 199 -10.56 -16.35 -13.72
C THR A 199 -9.72 -16.18 -12.45
N ALA A 200 -8.85 -17.14 -12.15
CA ALA A 200 -7.92 -17.09 -11.03
C ALA A 200 -6.58 -16.47 -11.46
N THR A 201 -6.44 -15.15 -11.28
CA THR A 201 -5.18 -14.44 -11.53
C THR A 201 -4.60 -13.88 -10.24
N PHE A 202 -3.35 -14.25 -9.93
CA PHE A 202 -2.62 -13.76 -8.77
C PHE A 202 -1.66 -12.63 -9.13
N GLN A 203 -0.87 -12.81 -10.20
CA GLN A 203 -0.09 -11.75 -10.81
C GLN A 203 -0.89 -11.04 -11.89
N THR A 204 -0.86 -9.71 -11.90
CA THR A 204 -1.50 -8.89 -12.94
C THR A 204 -0.76 -8.97 -14.27
N GLN A 205 0.56 -9.16 -14.22
CA GLN A 205 1.40 -9.36 -15.38
C GLN A 205 2.05 -10.75 -15.33
N ASP A 206 1.82 -11.56 -16.35
CA ASP A 206 2.49 -12.85 -16.49
C ASP A 206 3.87 -12.68 -17.14
N THR A 207 4.84 -12.28 -16.32
CA THR A 207 6.21 -12.01 -16.76
C THR A 207 6.92 -13.30 -17.16
N TYR A 208 6.72 -14.38 -16.42
CA TYR A 208 7.44 -15.66 -16.58
C TYR A 208 6.66 -16.73 -17.37
N GLU A 209 5.45 -16.41 -17.85
CA GLU A 209 4.55 -17.36 -18.50
C GLU A 209 4.15 -18.54 -17.59
N ILE A 210 3.74 -18.23 -16.36
CA ILE A 210 3.27 -19.20 -15.37
C ILE A 210 1.82 -19.64 -15.66
N THR A 211 0.98 -18.77 -16.23
CA THR A 211 -0.42 -19.07 -16.54
C THR A 211 -0.61 -20.32 -17.41
N PRO A 212 0.17 -20.54 -18.50
CA PRO A 212 0.09 -21.78 -19.28
C PRO A 212 0.35 -23.07 -18.50
N LEU A 213 1.03 -23.01 -17.36
CA LEU A 213 1.37 -24.18 -16.54
C LEU A 213 0.24 -24.59 -15.59
N MET A 214 -0.76 -23.73 -15.39
CA MET A 214 -1.83 -23.93 -14.42
C MET A 214 -2.60 -25.23 -14.68
N ARG A 215 -3.13 -25.41 -15.90
CA ARG A 215 -3.95 -26.60 -16.24
C ARG A 215 -3.14 -27.90 -16.25
N PRO A 216 -1.95 -27.97 -16.89
CA PRO A 216 -1.07 -29.13 -16.79
C PRO A 216 -0.76 -29.54 -15.35
N LEU A 217 -0.47 -28.58 -14.47
CA LEU A 217 -0.11 -28.86 -13.08
C LEU A 217 -1.22 -29.62 -12.33
N TYR A 218 -2.48 -29.21 -12.48
CA TYR A 218 -3.60 -29.94 -11.89
C TYR A 218 -3.76 -31.33 -12.50
N ILE A 219 -3.56 -31.50 -13.80
CA ILE A 219 -3.58 -32.84 -14.42
C ILE A 219 -2.51 -33.73 -13.78
N PHE A 220 -1.29 -33.22 -13.56
CA PHE A 220 -0.23 -33.96 -12.86
C PHE A 220 -0.61 -34.38 -11.44
N PHE A 221 -1.33 -33.56 -10.67
CA PHE A 221 -1.78 -33.94 -9.34
C PHE A 221 -2.73 -35.13 -9.34
N PHE A 222 -3.59 -35.24 -10.35
CA PHE A 222 -4.51 -36.38 -10.46
C PHE A 222 -3.77 -37.64 -10.88
N VAL A 223 -2.87 -37.50 -11.87
CA VAL A 223 -2.07 -38.63 -12.36
C VAL A 223 -1.09 -39.13 -11.30
N SER A 224 -0.54 -38.26 -10.45
CA SER A 224 0.40 -38.66 -9.40
C SER A 224 -0.27 -39.53 -8.33
N VAL A 225 -1.54 -39.29 -7.99
CA VAL A 225 -2.28 -40.16 -7.05
C VAL A 225 -2.57 -41.52 -7.67
N ASP A 226 -2.91 -41.57 -8.96
CA ASP A 226 -3.10 -42.83 -9.67
C ASP A 226 -1.79 -43.61 -9.81
N LEU A 227 -0.67 -42.94 -10.09
CA LEU A 227 0.66 -43.53 -10.05
C LEU A 227 0.98 -44.09 -8.65
N ALA A 228 0.71 -43.34 -7.59
CA ALA A 228 0.90 -43.81 -6.24
C ALA A 228 0.06 -45.06 -5.95
N HIS A 229 -1.20 -45.10 -6.39
CA HIS A 229 -2.06 -46.28 -6.26
C HIS A 229 -1.48 -47.50 -7.00
N ARG A 230 -0.86 -47.29 -8.16
CA ARG A 230 -0.24 -48.37 -8.94
C ARG A 230 1.00 -48.94 -8.27
N PHE A 231 1.83 -48.10 -7.66
CA PHE A 231 3.10 -48.54 -7.06
C PHE A 231 2.97 -48.96 -5.59
N ILE A 232 1.99 -48.42 -4.86
CA ILE A 232 1.75 -48.71 -3.45
C ILE A 232 0.54 -49.66 -3.35
N VAL A 233 0.83 -50.96 -3.38
CA VAL A 233 -0.20 -52.01 -3.33
C VAL A 233 -0.76 -52.15 -1.90
N ASN A 234 -2.09 -52.37 -1.76
CA ASN A 234 -2.83 -52.67 -0.52
C ASN A 234 -3.27 -51.50 0.39
N ILE A 235 -3.56 -50.31 -0.14
CA ILE A 235 -4.21 -49.24 0.66
C ILE A 235 -5.61 -48.93 0.10
N PRO A 236 -6.70 -49.41 0.75
CA PRO A 236 -8.07 -49.21 0.25
C PRO A 236 -8.48 -47.73 0.22
N ALA A 237 -7.93 -46.91 1.12
CA ALA A 237 -8.17 -45.46 1.10
C ALA A 237 -7.61 -44.80 -0.18
N LEU A 238 -6.49 -45.31 -0.71
CA LEU A 238 -5.86 -44.77 -1.91
C LEU A 238 -6.67 -45.15 -3.16
N GLU A 239 -7.25 -46.35 -3.19
CA GLU A 239 -8.18 -46.77 -4.24
C GLU A 239 -9.43 -45.89 -4.27
N GLN A 240 -10.08 -45.67 -3.11
CA GLN A 240 -11.22 -44.76 -3.00
C GLN A 240 -10.86 -43.34 -3.43
N MET A 241 -9.70 -42.84 -3.02
CA MET A 241 -9.24 -41.52 -3.43
C MET A 241 -9.03 -41.46 -4.95
N ASN A 242 -8.44 -42.51 -5.55
CA ASN A 242 -8.26 -42.58 -6.99
C ASN A 242 -9.60 -42.61 -7.74
N GLN A 243 -10.60 -43.36 -7.25
CA GLN A 243 -11.96 -43.34 -7.79
C GLN A 243 -12.54 -41.92 -7.74
N ILE A 244 -12.55 -41.27 -6.56
CA ILE A 244 -13.09 -39.92 -6.41
C ILE A 244 -12.39 -38.92 -7.35
N LEU A 245 -11.06 -39.02 -7.48
CA LEU A 245 -10.29 -38.15 -8.37
C LEU A 245 -10.62 -38.37 -9.84
N HIS A 246 -10.88 -39.60 -10.30
CA HIS A 246 -11.34 -39.81 -11.68
C HIS A 246 -12.67 -39.09 -11.97
N ILE A 247 -13.59 -39.05 -11.00
CA ILE A 247 -14.85 -38.27 -11.14
C ILE A 247 -14.55 -36.78 -11.16
N LEU A 248 -13.71 -36.28 -10.25
CA LEU A 248 -13.36 -34.87 -10.17
C LEU A 248 -12.56 -34.39 -11.40
N PHE A 249 -11.82 -35.28 -12.06
CA PHE A 249 -11.03 -34.98 -13.27
C PHE A 249 -11.92 -34.54 -14.44
N VAL A 250 -13.13 -35.09 -14.54
CA VAL A 250 -14.12 -34.67 -15.54
C VAL A 250 -14.70 -33.29 -15.21
N LEU A 251 -14.71 -32.89 -13.93
CA LEU A 251 -15.20 -31.58 -13.48
C LEU A 251 -14.14 -30.48 -13.49
N LEU A 252 -12.87 -30.82 -13.75
CA LEU A 252 -11.73 -29.90 -13.77
C LEU A 252 -11.95 -28.67 -14.68
N PRO A 253 -12.53 -28.79 -15.90
CA PRO A 253 -12.83 -27.63 -16.73
C PRO A 253 -13.76 -26.61 -16.07
N PHE A 254 -14.73 -27.07 -15.27
CA PHE A 254 -15.64 -26.20 -14.52
C PHE A 254 -14.93 -25.56 -13.33
N LEU A 255 -14.06 -26.29 -12.64
CA LEU A 255 -13.26 -25.76 -11.52
C LEU A 255 -12.27 -24.67 -12.00
N TRP A 256 -11.65 -24.86 -13.16
CA TRP A 256 -10.84 -23.82 -13.81
C TRP A 256 -11.69 -22.62 -14.20
N ALA A 257 -12.84 -22.84 -14.85
CA ALA A 257 -13.72 -21.75 -15.27
C ALA A 257 -14.26 -20.93 -14.08
N LEU A 258 -14.58 -21.59 -12.96
CA LEU A 258 -15.05 -20.92 -11.74
C LEU A 258 -13.92 -20.20 -10.97
N GLY A 259 -12.66 -20.49 -11.27
CA GLY A 259 -11.51 -19.87 -10.60
C GLY A 259 -11.29 -20.37 -9.17
N THR A 260 -11.78 -21.57 -8.84
CA THR A 260 -11.60 -22.18 -7.51
C THR A 260 -10.17 -22.69 -7.32
N LEU A 261 -9.48 -22.99 -8.42
CA LEU A 261 -8.15 -23.57 -8.44
C LEU A 261 -7.08 -22.47 -8.56
N PRO A 262 -6.12 -22.38 -7.62
CA PRO A 262 -5.12 -21.33 -7.62
C PRO A 262 -4.10 -21.47 -8.76
N PRO A 263 -3.53 -20.37 -9.27
CA PRO A 263 -2.37 -20.44 -10.14
C PRO A 263 -1.15 -21.02 -9.37
N PRO A 264 -0.17 -21.62 -10.07
CA PRO A 264 0.94 -22.34 -9.44
C PRO A 264 1.76 -21.54 -8.42
N ASP A 265 1.96 -20.26 -8.69
CA ASP A 265 2.68 -19.33 -7.82
C ASP A 265 1.92 -19.05 -6.51
N ALA A 266 0.62 -18.75 -6.60
CA ALA A 266 -0.24 -18.61 -5.43
C ALA A 266 -0.33 -19.90 -4.63
N LEU A 267 -0.49 -21.05 -5.31
CA LEU A 267 -0.59 -22.36 -4.67
C LEU A 267 0.67 -22.70 -3.88
N LEU A 268 1.85 -22.46 -4.45
CA LEU A 268 3.13 -22.75 -3.80
C LEU A 268 3.27 -21.94 -2.50
N PHE A 269 3.11 -20.61 -2.58
CA PHE A 269 3.27 -19.76 -1.40
C PHE A 269 2.18 -20.00 -0.36
N TRP A 270 0.95 -20.22 -0.80
CA TRP A 270 -0.13 -20.57 0.12
C TRP A 270 0.13 -21.90 0.81
N ALA A 271 0.55 -22.94 0.08
CA ALA A 271 0.84 -24.25 0.67
C ALA A 271 2.00 -24.18 1.68
N VAL A 272 3.08 -23.47 1.33
CA VAL A 272 4.22 -23.25 2.24
C VAL A 272 3.77 -22.50 3.50
N GLU A 273 2.94 -21.46 3.37
CA GLU A 273 2.36 -20.72 4.49
C GLU A 273 1.49 -21.62 5.38
N GLN A 274 0.58 -22.42 4.80
CA GLN A 274 -0.27 -23.34 5.56
C GLN A 274 0.55 -24.39 6.33
N VAL A 275 1.59 -24.96 5.70
CA VAL A 275 2.45 -25.94 6.39
C VAL A 275 3.28 -25.27 7.48
N LEU A 276 3.77 -24.05 7.25
CA LEU A 276 4.51 -23.30 8.26
C LEU A 276 3.63 -22.99 9.48
N GLU A 277 2.43 -22.46 9.26
CA GLU A 277 1.53 -22.04 10.33
C GLU A 277 0.96 -23.24 11.09
N PHE A 278 0.31 -24.17 10.40
CA PHE A 278 -0.40 -25.27 11.05
C PHE A 278 0.50 -26.47 11.36
N GLY A 279 1.44 -26.80 10.46
CA GLY A 279 2.32 -27.95 10.61
C GLY A 279 3.54 -27.69 11.49
N LEU A 280 4.12 -26.49 11.41
CA LEU A 280 5.40 -26.14 12.05
C LEU A 280 5.27 -25.05 13.14
N GLY A 281 4.06 -24.52 13.37
CA GLY A 281 3.76 -23.58 14.47
C GLY A 281 4.28 -22.17 14.26
N GLY A 282 4.53 -21.75 13.02
CA GLY A 282 4.93 -20.38 12.67
C GLY A 282 3.76 -19.43 12.47
N SER A 283 4.06 -18.23 11.96
CA SER A 283 3.08 -17.23 11.50
C SER A 283 3.18 -17.07 9.98
N SER A 284 2.19 -16.45 9.34
CA SER A 284 2.41 -15.83 8.03
C SER A 284 3.56 -14.84 8.11
N MET A 285 4.33 -14.74 7.04
CA MET A 285 5.57 -13.95 6.98
C MET A 285 5.38 -12.73 6.08
N SER A 286 5.98 -11.62 6.46
CA SER A 286 5.89 -10.34 5.75
C SER A 286 6.42 -10.32 4.31
N THR A 287 7.25 -11.30 3.92
CA THR A 287 7.80 -11.42 2.57
C THR A 287 7.93 -12.88 2.14
N HIS A 288 7.83 -13.15 0.83
CA HIS A 288 8.00 -14.50 0.26
C HIS A 288 9.38 -15.12 0.56
N LEU A 289 10.46 -14.33 0.55
CA LEU A 289 11.79 -14.84 0.90
C LEU A 289 11.85 -15.27 2.38
N ARG A 290 11.33 -14.43 3.28
CA ARG A 290 11.27 -14.73 4.71
C ARG A 290 10.40 -15.96 4.97
N LEU A 291 9.30 -16.12 4.24
CA LEU A 291 8.45 -17.32 4.26
C LEU A 291 9.23 -18.59 3.95
N LEU A 292 9.96 -18.61 2.83
CA LEU A 292 10.75 -19.77 2.40
C LEU A 292 11.88 -20.09 3.40
N VAL A 293 12.62 -19.08 3.86
CA VAL A 293 13.71 -19.27 4.83
C VAL A 293 13.16 -19.81 6.15
N MET A 294 12.09 -19.22 6.67
CA MET A 294 11.47 -19.65 7.92
C MET A 294 10.92 -21.08 7.80
N PHE A 295 10.30 -21.42 6.67
CA PHE A 295 9.84 -22.78 6.37
C PHE A 295 10.99 -23.80 6.40
N ILE A 296 12.09 -23.53 5.69
CA ILE A 296 13.25 -24.44 5.62
C ILE A 296 13.86 -24.65 7.00
N VAL A 297 14.07 -23.58 7.77
CA VAL A 297 14.65 -23.68 9.12
C VAL A 297 13.72 -24.43 10.07
N SER A 298 12.41 -24.19 9.99
CA SER A 298 11.42 -24.84 10.85
C SER A 298 11.22 -26.31 10.51
N ALA A 299 11.24 -26.67 9.22
CA ALA A 299 11.22 -28.06 8.78
C ALA A 299 12.51 -28.78 9.21
N GLY A 300 13.66 -28.10 9.08
CA GLY A 300 14.94 -28.58 9.59
C GLY A 300 14.91 -28.87 11.09
N ALA A 301 14.26 -28.01 11.89
CA ALA A 301 14.07 -28.23 13.32
C ALA A 301 13.35 -29.55 13.63
N ALA A 302 12.23 -29.81 12.96
CA ALA A 302 11.45 -31.04 13.14
C ALA A 302 12.20 -32.31 12.66
N VAL A 303 13.04 -32.18 11.63
CA VAL A 303 13.91 -33.28 11.18
C VAL A 303 15.03 -33.54 12.18
N VAL A 304 15.72 -32.49 12.66
CA VAL A 304 16.81 -32.63 13.63
C VAL A 304 16.32 -33.27 14.92
N SER A 305 15.14 -32.88 15.41
CA SER A 305 14.59 -33.45 16.64
C SER A 305 14.35 -34.95 16.58
N TYR A 306 14.06 -35.50 15.39
CA TYR A 306 13.88 -36.94 15.21
C TYR A 306 15.19 -37.72 15.44
N PHE A 307 16.34 -37.10 15.16
CA PHE A 307 17.65 -37.75 15.26
C PHE A 307 18.34 -37.56 16.61
N ILE A 308 17.80 -36.76 17.54
CA ILE A 308 18.40 -36.55 18.85
C ILE A 308 18.09 -37.77 19.76
N PRO A 309 19.11 -38.47 20.30
CA PRO A 309 18.90 -39.71 21.05
C PRO A 309 18.49 -39.51 22.52
N SER A 310 18.61 -38.29 23.06
CA SER A 310 18.30 -37.98 24.46
C SER A 310 16.91 -37.35 24.59
N THR A 311 16.05 -37.88 25.47
CA THR A 311 14.69 -37.34 25.69
C THR A 311 14.74 -35.92 26.24
N VAL A 312 15.59 -35.69 27.25
CA VAL A 312 15.85 -34.36 27.81
C VAL A 312 16.45 -33.44 26.75
N GLY A 313 17.38 -33.96 25.93
CA GLY A 313 17.99 -33.21 24.84
C GLY A 313 16.97 -32.72 23.80
N VAL A 314 16.01 -33.58 23.42
CA VAL A 314 14.90 -33.20 22.52
C VAL A 314 14.05 -32.10 23.15
N VAL A 315 13.61 -32.27 24.40
CA VAL A 315 12.76 -31.27 25.07
C VAL A 315 13.44 -29.91 25.16
N LEU A 316 14.72 -29.87 25.55
CA LEU A 316 15.50 -28.64 25.58
C LEU A 316 15.68 -28.03 24.19
N PHE A 317 15.96 -28.86 23.18
CA PHE A 317 16.12 -28.41 21.79
C PHE A 317 14.81 -27.79 21.25
N MET A 318 13.68 -28.47 21.43
CA MET A 318 12.37 -27.97 20.97
C MET A 318 11.95 -26.70 21.71
N THR A 319 12.14 -26.65 23.03
CA THR A 319 11.81 -25.47 23.84
C THR A 319 12.66 -24.27 23.43
N GLY A 320 13.97 -24.47 23.30
CA GLY A 320 14.90 -23.40 22.95
C GLY A 320 14.72 -22.91 21.51
N LEU A 321 14.64 -23.84 20.54
CA LEU A 321 14.47 -23.48 19.14
C LEU A 321 13.07 -22.93 18.86
N GLY A 322 12.04 -23.43 19.53
CA GLY A 322 10.68 -22.87 19.47
C GLY A 322 10.65 -21.41 19.91
N PHE A 323 11.35 -21.04 20.98
CA PHE A 323 11.50 -19.65 21.40
C PHE A 323 12.29 -18.82 20.38
N LEU A 324 13.46 -19.29 19.95
CA LEU A 324 14.33 -18.56 19.02
C LEU A 324 13.67 -18.30 17.66
N LEU A 325 12.93 -19.27 17.11
CA LEU A 325 12.18 -19.11 15.85
C LEU A 325 10.94 -18.23 15.99
N SER A 326 10.50 -17.97 17.22
CA SER A 326 9.39 -17.06 17.52
C SER A 326 9.86 -15.62 17.74
N LEU A 327 11.17 -15.35 17.77
CA LEU A 327 11.73 -14.00 17.82
C LEU A 327 11.81 -13.39 16.41
N ASN A 328 11.95 -12.07 16.33
CA ASN A 328 12.10 -11.39 15.05
C ASN A 328 13.55 -11.49 14.52
N PRO A 329 13.82 -12.23 13.43
CA PRO A 329 15.17 -12.40 12.89
C PRO A 329 15.87 -11.11 12.46
N SER A 330 15.14 -10.05 12.07
CA SER A 330 15.78 -8.78 11.70
C SER A 330 16.51 -8.15 12.88
N ASP A 331 15.96 -8.27 14.08
CA ASP A 331 16.47 -7.58 15.27
C ASP A 331 17.67 -8.34 15.85
N VAL A 332 17.61 -9.67 15.81
CA VAL A 332 18.75 -10.53 16.16
C VAL A 332 19.96 -10.25 15.26
N SER A 333 19.72 -10.05 13.96
CA SER A 333 20.79 -9.70 13.01
C SER A 333 21.39 -8.32 13.28
N MET A 334 20.59 -7.37 13.76
CA MET A 334 21.04 -6.01 14.07
C MET A 334 21.90 -5.99 15.33
N VAL A 335 21.51 -6.72 16.38
CA VAL A 335 22.31 -6.87 17.61
C VAL A 335 23.68 -7.50 17.31
N PHE A 336 23.73 -8.52 16.45
CA PHE A 336 24.98 -9.13 16.02
C PHE A 336 25.84 -8.15 15.20
N ARG A 337 25.25 -7.38 14.28
CA ARG A 337 25.97 -6.36 13.51
C ARG A 337 26.56 -5.27 14.40
N TYR A 338 25.82 -4.76 15.37
CA TYR A 338 26.34 -3.74 16.31
C TYR A 338 27.45 -4.28 17.22
N GLY A 339 27.39 -5.56 17.62
CA GLY A 339 28.46 -6.20 18.38
C GLY A 339 29.76 -6.33 17.57
N VAL A 340 29.66 -6.57 16.26
CA VAL A 340 30.82 -6.73 15.36
C VAL A 340 31.38 -5.39 14.88
N THR A 341 30.55 -4.38 14.61
CA THR A 341 31.02 -3.06 14.16
C THR A 341 31.69 -2.25 15.28
N ARG A 342 31.39 -2.52 16.55
CA ARG A 342 32.07 -1.87 17.68
C ARG A 342 33.58 -2.14 17.75
N HIS A 343 34.07 -3.14 17.00
CA HIS A 343 35.49 -3.48 16.90
C HIS A 343 36.20 -2.95 15.64
N ARG A 344 35.49 -2.30 14.69
CA ARG A 344 36.11 -1.70 13.50
C ARG A 344 35.56 -0.29 13.26
N VAL A 345 36.44 0.70 13.51
CA VAL A 345 36.44 2.04 12.87
C VAL A 345 35.39 3.02 13.46
N GLY A 346 35.65 4.27 13.83
CA GLY A 346 36.77 5.17 13.52
C GLY A 346 36.38 6.17 12.42
N SER A 347 35.64 7.22 12.77
CA SER A 347 35.33 8.42 11.95
C SER A 347 34.16 8.35 10.94
N SER A 348 33.35 9.42 11.02
CA SER A 348 32.46 10.00 10.00
C SER A 348 31.32 9.13 9.44
N HIS A 349 30.10 9.33 9.95
CA HIS A 349 28.92 9.27 9.08
C HIS A 349 27.84 10.27 9.52
N GLU A 350 27.36 11.00 8.52
CA GLU A 350 26.32 12.01 8.55
C GLU A 350 25.05 11.50 9.22
N ALA A 351 24.58 12.28 10.20
CA ALA A 351 23.32 12.06 10.86
C ALA A 351 22.16 12.33 9.88
N ARG A 352 21.49 11.27 9.42
CA ARG A 352 20.10 11.38 8.95
C ARG A 352 19.22 11.68 10.17
N PRO A 353 18.47 12.79 10.21
CA PRO A 353 17.53 13.07 11.28
C PRO A 353 16.27 12.23 11.03
N GLY A 354 15.84 11.43 12.01
CA GLY A 354 14.58 10.67 11.90
C GLY A 354 14.47 9.39 12.73
N ASN A 355 15.54 8.90 13.36
CA ASN A 355 15.46 7.74 14.28
C ASN A 355 15.59 8.19 15.73
N SER A 356 14.47 8.59 16.33
CA SER A 356 14.37 8.74 17.79
C SER A 356 14.59 7.38 18.46
N GLY A 357 15.66 7.26 19.26
CA GLY A 357 15.69 6.32 20.39
C GLY A 357 16.37 4.94 20.22
N HIS A 358 17.52 4.82 19.57
CA HIS A 358 18.28 3.56 19.48
C HIS A 358 19.11 3.16 20.73
N TRP A 359 18.66 3.51 21.95
CA TRP A 359 19.31 3.14 23.22
C TRP A 359 18.70 1.89 23.90
N PHE A 360 17.91 1.09 23.17
CA PHE A 360 17.05 0.06 23.75
C PHE A 360 17.31 -1.44 23.44
N PRO A 361 18.39 -1.92 22.79
CA PRO A 361 18.49 -3.37 22.49
C PRO A 361 18.96 -4.25 23.67
N TRP A 362 19.67 -3.71 24.68
CA TRP A 362 20.28 -4.57 25.72
C TRP A 362 19.29 -5.07 26.76
N LYS A 363 18.37 -4.23 27.24
CA LYS A 363 17.40 -4.63 28.29
C LYS A 363 16.46 -5.74 27.80
N GLU A 364 15.96 -5.63 26.58
CA GLU A 364 15.14 -6.65 25.95
C GLU A 364 15.92 -7.94 25.69
N CYS A 365 17.18 -7.83 25.26
CA CYS A 365 18.05 -9.00 25.09
C CYS A 365 18.26 -9.75 26.43
N PHE A 366 18.51 -9.03 27.53
CA PHE A 366 18.61 -9.65 28.86
C PHE A 366 17.29 -10.33 29.27
N LEU A 367 16.15 -9.69 29.00
CA LEU A 367 14.84 -10.28 29.26
C LEU A 367 14.66 -11.57 28.44
N PHE A 368 14.99 -11.57 27.15
CA PHE A 368 14.87 -12.76 26.30
C PHE A 368 15.80 -13.89 26.74
N ILE A 369 17.03 -13.58 27.14
CA ILE A 369 17.97 -14.57 27.69
C ILE A 369 17.44 -15.14 29.01
N ALA A 370 16.91 -14.29 29.89
CA ALA A 370 16.33 -14.73 31.17
C ALA A 370 15.11 -15.63 30.95
N VAL A 371 14.19 -15.25 30.07
CA VAL A 371 12.99 -16.05 29.74
C VAL A 371 13.38 -17.38 29.12
N LEU A 372 14.31 -17.38 28.15
CA LEU A 372 14.83 -18.60 27.54
C LEU A 372 15.49 -19.52 28.58
N GLY A 373 16.33 -18.96 29.47
CA GLY A 373 16.99 -19.69 30.55
C GLY A 373 15.97 -20.33 31.50
N MET A 374 14.93 -19.59 31.89
CA MET A 374 13.85 -20.09 32.75
C MET A 374 13.06 -21.21 32.07
N ALA A 375 12.68 -21.03 30.79
CA ALA A 375 11.94 -22.04 30.04
C ALA A 375 12.73 -23.34 29.87
N LEU A 376 14.03 -23.24 29.55
CA LEU A 376 14.91 -24.40 29.42
C LEU A 376 15.11 -25.11 30.76
N LEU A 377 15.33 -24.36 31.84
CA LEU A 377 15.51 -24.91 33.18
C LEU A 377 14.25 -25.64 33.63
N GLU A 378 13.09 -25.02 33.50
CA GLU A 378 11.80 -25.61 33.87
C GLU A 378 11.50 -26.87 33.06
N ALA A 379 11.58 -26.80 31.72
CA ALA A 379 11.32 -27.94 30.84
C ALA A 379 12.28 -29.10 31.13
N GLY A 380 13.57 -28.80 31.31
CA GLY A 380 14.60 -29.81 31.60
C GLY A 380 14.39 -30.48 32.96
N LEU A 381 14.15 -29.71 34.02
CA LEU A 381 13.93 -30.24 35.36
C LEU A 381 12.64 -31.07 35.44
N LEU A 382 11.52 -30.56 34.92
CA LEU A 382 10.25 -31.28 34.96
C LEU A 382 10.35 -32.59 34.18
N HIS A 383 10.93 -32.57 32.98
CA HIS A 383 11.07 -33.78 32.17
C HIS A 383 12.04 -34.80 32.82
N HIS A 384 13.14 -34.32 33.42
CA HIS A 384 14.11 -35.20 34.06
C HIS A 384 13.57 -35.85 35.35
N TYR A 385 12.99 -35.07 36.26
CA TYR A 385 12.59 -35.58 37.58
C TYR A 385 11.28 -36.36 37.57
N VAL A 386 10.37 -36.10 36.62
CA VAL A 386 9.09 -36.83 36.48
C VAL A 386 9.27 -38.17 35.74
N SER A 387 10.50 -38.50 35.33
CA SER A 387 10.86 -39.78 34.70
C SER A 387 10.78 -41.00 35.65
N VAL A 388 10.44 -40.83 36.94
CA VAL A 388 10.42 -41.91 37.97
C VAL A 388 9.00 -42.07 38.59
N PRO A 389 8.56 -43.29 38.97
CA PRO A 389 7.81 -44.28 38.19
C PRO A 389 6.37 -43.85 37.78
N GLN A 390 5.80 -44.56 36.79
CA GLN A 390 4.58 -44.32 35.98
C GLN A 390 3.25 -43.84 36.65
N VAL A 391 3.11 -43.85 37.99
CA VAL A 391 1.81 -43.64 38.66
C VAL A 391 1.50 -42.17 38.96
N SER A 392 2.49 -41.27 38.99
CA SER A 392 2.28 -39.83 39.29
C SER A 392 2.14 -38.93 38.06
N ARG A 393 2.47 -39.41 36.86
CA ARG A 393 2.66 -38.55 35.66
C ARG A 393 1.38 -37.91 35.14
N SER A 394 0.29 -38.68 35.00
CA SER A 394 -1.01 -38.16 34.55
C SER A 394 -1.60 -37.18 35.57
N GLY A 395 -1.36 -37.40 36.85
CA GLY A 395 -1.77 -36.50 37.92
C GLY A 395 -1.10 -35.12 37.83
N ALA A 396 0.22 -35.09 37.63
CA ALA A 396 0.96 -33.82 37.54
C ALA A 396 0.56 -32.99 36.30
N GLN A 397 0.44 -33.63 35.13
CA GLN A 397 -0.01 -32.95 33.90
C GLN A 397 -1.46 -32.45 34.04
N ALA A 398 -2.33 -33.21 34.73
CA ALA A 398 -3.69 -32.78 35.04
C ALA A 398 -3.74 -31.53 35.92
N VAL A 399 -2.91 -31.45 36.96
CA VAL A 399 -2.82 -30.27 37.84
C VAL A 399 -2.43 -29.03 37.05
N VAL A 400 -1.41 -29.13 36.18
CA VAL A 400 -1.02 -28.01 35.30
C VAL A 400 -2.18 -27.64 34.35
N GLY A 401 -2.91 -28.63 33.83
CA GLY A 401 -4.12 -28.41 33.03
C GLY A 401 -5.20 -27.59 33.75
N TYR A 402 -5.42 -27.80 35.05
CA TYR A 402 -6.34 -26.96 35.85
C TYR A 402 -5.83 -25.53 36.01
N VAL A 403 -4.53 -25.35 36.22
CA VAL A 403 -3.91 -24.02 36.29
C VAL A 403 -4.11 -23.27 34.95
N LEU A 404 -3.90 -23.94 33.82
CA LEU A 404 -4.13 -23.36 32.49
C LEU A 404 -5.60 -22.97 32.26
N MET A 405 -6.56 -23.77 32.73
CA MET A 405 -7.99 -23.43 32.66
C MET A 405 -8.35 -22.15 33.43
N VAL A 406 -7.81 -22.01 34.64
CA VAL A 406 -7.98 -20.79 35.45
C VAL A 406 -7.32 -19.60 34.76
N LEU A 407 -6.11 -19.78 34.24
CA LEU A 407 -5.35 -18.73 33.56
C LEU A 407 -6.06 -18.25 32.30
N LEU A 408 -6.59 -19.14 31.47
CA LEU A 408 -7.40 -18.80 30.29
C LEU A 408 -8.60 -17.96 30.69
N SER A 409 -9.31 -18.34 31.75
CA SER A 409 -10.49 -17.62 32.24
C SER A 409 -10.13 -16.20 32.68
N ILE A 410 -9.03 -16.02 33.41
CA ILE A 410 -8.54 -14.71 33.86
C ILE A 410 -8.14 -13.84 32.66
N VAL A 411 -7.30 -14.38 31.76
CA VAL A 411 -6.85 -13.66 30.56
C VAL A 411 -8.02 -13.25 29.68
N TRP A 412 -9.01 -14.14 29.53
CA TRP A 412 -10.22 -13.87 28.77
C TRP A 412 -11.04 -12.73 29.39
N ILE A 413 -11.29 -12.75 30.70
CA ILE A 413 -11.98 -11.65 31.41
C ILE A 413 -11.23 -10.34 31.24
N LEU A 414 -9.90 -10.34 31.44
CA LEU A 414 -9.09 -9.14 31.27
C LEU A 414 -9.19 -8.58 29.85
N ARG A 415 -9.24 -9.43 28.82
CA ARG A 415 -9.41 -9.01 27.43
C ARG A 415 -10.78 -8.37 27.17
N GLU A 416 -11.86 -9.00 27.63
CA GLU A 416 -13.22 -8.47 27.44
C GLU A 416 -13.39 -7.12 28.17
N THR A 417 -12.75 -6.92 29.33
CA THR A 417 -12.80 -5.62 30.04
C THR A 417 -12.14 -4.46 29.30
N GLN A 418 -11.26 -4.74 28.33
CA GLN A 418 -10.63 -3.71 27.50
C GLN A 418 -11.41 -3.38 26.23
N SER A 419 -12.29 -4.28 25.82
CA SER A 419 -13.06 -4.14 24.59
C SER A 419 -14.24 -3.19 24.80
N ILE A 420 -14.64 -2.47 23.75
CA ILE A 420 -15.81 -1.57 23.80
C ILE A 420 -17.10 -2.38 24.01
N TYR A 421 -17.19 -3.54 23.35
CA TYR A 421 -18.33 -4.44 23.44
C TYR A 421 -17.90 -5.79 24.00
N ILE A 422 -18.57 -6.25 25.05
CA ILE A 422 -18.41 -7.59 25.62
C ILE A 422 -19.12 -8.57 24.68
N PHE A 423 -18.42 -9.62 24.25
CA PHE A 423 -18.88 -10.57 23.23
C PHE A 423 -19.25 -9.93 21.87
N GLY A 424 -18.93 -8.64 21.65
CA GLY A 424 -19.38 -7.88 20.48
C GLY A 424 -20.85 -7.45 20.52
N ILE A 425 -21.60 -7.78 21.58
CA ILE A 425 -23.06 -7.58 21.66
C ILE A 425 -23.40 -6.45 22.64
N PHE A 426 -22.83 -6.49 23.85
CA PHE A 426 -23.21 -5.60 24.94
C PHE A 426 -22.13 -4.55 25.17
N ARG A 427 -22.50 -3.28 25.28
CA ARG A 427 -21.52 -2.22 25.60
C ARG A 427 -20.91 -2.45 26.97
N ASN A 428 -19.58 -2.48 27.02
CA ASN A 428 -18.81 -2.67 28.24
C ASN A 428 -18.99 -1.47 29.20
N PRO A 429 -19.48 -1.69 30.44
CA PRO A 429 -19.67 -0.61 31.40
C PRO A 429 -18.36 0.01 31.90
N PHE A 430 -17.23 -0.71 31.80
CA PHE A 430 -15.91 -0.22 32.23
C PHE A 430 -15.22 0.65 31.18
N TYR A 431 -15.68 0.61 29.93
CA TYR A 431 -15.13 1.44 28.86
C TYR A 431 -15.60 2.89 29.04
N PRO A 432 -14.73 3.91 28.84
CA PRO A 432 -15.12 5.31 28.99
C PRO A 432 -16.33 5.68 28.10
N LYS A 433 -17.25 6.43 28.71
CA LYS A 433 -18.44 6.99 28.06
C LYS A 433 -18.11 8.43 27.69
N ASP A 434 -18.14 8.72 26.40
CA ASP A 434 -17.93 10.03 25.76
C ASP A 434 -16.47 10.50 25.60
N ILE A 435 -16.13 10.89 24.36
CA ILE A 435 -14.85 11.46 23.93
C ILE A 435 -14.84 13.00 24.04
N HIS A 436 -16.00 13.67 24.07
CA HIS A 436 -16.05 15.14 24.09
C HIS A 436 -15.28 15.74 25.29
N ALA A 437 -15.23 15.04 26.42
CA ALA A 437 -14.31 15.32 27.52
C ALA A 437 -12.98 14.55 27.34
N VAL A 438 -12.20 14.93 26.32
CA VAL A 438 -10.98 14.22 25.86
C VAL A 438 -10.01 13.89 27.01
N SER A 439 -9.79 14.83 27.94
CA SER A 439 -8.92 14.60 29.10
C SER A 439 -9.43 13.51 30.04
N VAL A 440 -10.74 13.52 30.33
CA VAL A 440 -11.39 12.51 31.18
C VAL A 440 -11.41 11.14 30.50
N PHE A 441 -11.59 11.12 29.18
CA PHE A 441 -11.53 9.90 28.38
C PHE A 441 -10.16 9.25 28.49
N TYR A 442 -9.08 10.00 28.23
CA TYR A 442 -7.71 9.49 28.31
C TYR A 442 -7.31 9.08 29.73
N ASP A 443 -7.75 9.79 30.76
CA ASP A 443 -7.51 9.39 32.16
C ASP A 443 -8.16 8.03 32.50
N LYS A 444 -9.37 7.78 32.00
CA LYS A 444 -10.04 6.48 32.17
C LYS A 444 -9.37 5.39 31.34
N GLN A 445 -8.96 5.69 30.11
CA GLN A 445 -8.21 4.78 29.25
C GLN A 445 -6.86 4.38 29.88
N ASN A 446 -6.18 5.32 30.55
CA ASN A 446 -4.96 5.07 31.32
C ASN A 446 -5.17 4.09 32.49
N LYS A 447 -6.37 4.02 33.07
CA LYS A 447 -6.69 2.98 34.07
C LYS A 447 -6.84 1.60 33.41
N LEU A 448 -7.46 1.52 32.23
CA LEU A 448 -7.57 0.28 31.45
C LEU A 448 -6.19 -0.22 30.97
N LEU A 449 -5.26 0.70 30.70
CA LEU A 449 -3.87 0.37 30.37
C LEU A 449 -3.18 -0.41 31.50
N LYS A 450 -3.45 -0.10 32.78
CA LYS A 450 -2.91 -0.87 33.92
C LYS A 450 -3.43 -2.31 33.95
N ILE A 451 -4.71 -2.51 33.64
CA ILE A 451 -5.32 -3.84 33.50
C ILE A 451 -4.67 -4.59 32.33
N GLY A 452 -4.40 -3.88 31.23
CA GLY A 452 -3.67 -4.41 30.07
C GLY A 452 -2.27 -4.87 30.40
N ALA A 453 -1.54 -4.12 31.22
CA ALA A 453 -0.21 -4.53 31.68
C ALA A 453 -0.24 -5.85 32.46
N VAL A 454 -1.26 -6.07 33.31
CA VAL A 454 -1.44 -7.35 34.01
C VAL A 454 -1.71 -8.48 33.02
N ARG A 455 -2.63 -8.27 32.06
CA ARG A 455 -2.90 -9.25 31.00
C ARG A 455 -1.63 -9.57 30.21
N TRP A 456 -0.85 -8.55 29.87
CA TRP A 456 0.40 -8.69 29.14
C TRP A 456 1.40 -9.55 29.91
N ILE A 457 1.66 -9.28 31.20
CA ILE A 457 2.56 -10.12 32.04
C ILE A 457 2.08 -11.58 32.07
N LEU A 458 0.77 -11.80 32.22
CA LEU A 458 0.20 -13.14 32.23
C LEU A 458 0.42 -13.86 30.90
N LEU A 459 0.28 -13.16 29.78
CA LEU A 459 0.46 -13.73 28.44
C LEU A 459 1.92 -13.85 28.01
N THR A 460 2.82 -12.97 28.41
CA THR A 460 4.22 -13.01 27.97
C THR A 460 5.11 -13.87 28.86
N LEU A 461 4.81 -13.95 30.16
CA LEU A 461 5.67 -14.66 31.12
C LEU A 461 4.98 -15.90 31.72
N VAL A 462 3.80 -15.75 32.31
CA VAL A 462 3.20 -16.81 33.14
C VAL A 462 2.61 -17.94 32.28
N SER A 463 1.81 -17.61 31.28
CA SER A 463 1.13 -18.59 30.41
C SER A 463 2.11 -19.42 29.59
N PRO A 464 3.15 -18.84 28.96
CA PRO A 464 4.12 -19.62 28.21
C PRO A 464 4.85 -20.66 29.07
N LEU A 465 5.32 -20.25 30.26
CA LEU A 465 6.01 -21.16 31.18
C LEU A 465 5.10 -22.29 31.65
N ALA A 466 3.85 -21.98 32.02
CA ALA A 466 2.86 -22.99 32.39
C ALA A 466 2.56 -23.99 31.25
N MET A 467 2.50 -23.53 29.99
CA MET A 467 2.32 -24.41 28.83
C MET A 467 3.58 -25.23 28.52
N VAL A 468 4.78 -24.66 28.65
CA VAL A 468 6.04 -25.41 28.54
C VAL A 468 6.09 -26.52 29.58
N ALA A 469 5.69 -26.24 30.83
CA ALA A 469 5.56 -27.25 31.87
C ALA A 469 4.57 -28.36 31.49
N PHE A 470 3.39 -27.99 30.98
CA PHE A 470 2.38 -28.95 30.52
C PHE A 470 2.93 -29.88 29.42
N LEU A 471 3.66 -29.33 28.44
CA LEU A 471 4.24 -30.10 27.34
C LEU A 471 5.42 -30.96 27.80
N ALA A 472 6.29 -30.46 28.68
CA ALA A 472 7.46 -31.19 29.17
C ALA A 472 7.09 -32.42 30.03
N LEU A 473 5.93 -32.39 30.69
CA LEU A 473 5.41 -33.48 31.52
C LEU A 473 4.80 -34.63 30.69
N ASP A 474 4.66 -34.49 29.37
CA ASP A 474 4.00 -35.50 28.56
C ASP A 474 4.79 -36.82 28.45
N SER A 475 4.08 -37.93 28.63
CA SER A 475 4.61 -39.28 28.49
C SER A 475 5.08 -39.62 27.07
N SER A 476 4.48 -39.06 26.02
CA SER A 476 4.81 -39.41 24.63
C SER A 476 6.21 -39.01 24.21
N LEU A 477 6.81 -38.00 24.87
CA LEU A 477 8.17 -37.53 24.61
C LEU A 477 9.26 -38.57 24.92
N HIS A 478 8.92 -39.63 25.67
CA HIS A 478 9.83 -40.74 25.93
C HIS A 478 9.91 -41.72 24.74
N GLY A 479 8.95 -41.69 23.82
CA GLY A 479 8.90 -42.53 22.61
C GLY A 479 9.56 -41.85 21.40
N LEU A 480 10.87 -41.57 21.49
CA LEU A 480 11.61 -40.64 20.63
C LEU A 480 11.57 -40.89 19.11
N HIS A 481 11.35 -42.12 18.66
CA HIS A 481 11.51 -42.49 17.25
C HIS A 481 10.21 -42.44 16.45
N SER A 482 9.35 -41.45 16.72
CA SER A 482 8.12 -41.24 15.97
C SER A 482 8.11 -39.88 15.27
N VAL A 483 7.86 -39.90 13.96
CA VAL A 483 7.73 -38.70 13.13
C VAL A 483 6.59 -37.81 13.63
N SER A 484 5.48 -38.41 14.08
CA SER A 484 4.33 -37.70 14.65
C SER A 484 4.70 -36.90 15.90
N VAL A 485 5.46 -37.52 16.82
CA VAL A 485 5.96 -36.86 18.04
C VAL A 485 6.91 -35.72 17.68
N SER A 486 7.81 -35.92 16.72
CA SER A 486 8.75 -34.87 16.30
C SER A 486 7.98 -33.64 15.76
N ILE A 487 7.12 -33.83 14.76
CA ILE A 487 6.36 -32.72 14.14
C ILE A 487 5.40 -32.07 15.16
N GLY A 488 4.62 -32.90 15.87
CA GLY A 488 3.61 -32.43 16.81
C GLY A 488 4.20 -31.61 17.96
N PHE A 489 5.31 -32.07 18.55
CA PHE A 489 5.95 -31.33 19.66
C PHE A 489 6.81 -30.15 19.18
N THR A 490 7.48 -30.20 18.01
CA THR A 490 8.15 -29.00 17.46
C THR A 490 7.13 -27.88 17.28
N ARG A 491 5.97 -28.19 16.68
CA ARG A 491 4.87 -27.24 16.54
C ARG A 491 4.38 -26.73 17.90
N ALA A 492 4.09 -27.64 18.83
CA ALA A 492 3.52 -27.28 20.12
C ALA A 492 4.43 -26.34 20.92
N PHE A 493 5.73 -26.68 21.06
CA PHE A 493 6.69 -25.84 21.77
C PHE A 493 6.89 -24.49 21.11
N ARG A 494 6.81 -24.40 19.77
CA ARG A 494 6.88 -23.11 19.07
C ARG A 494 5.62 -22.28 19.28
N MET A 495 4.42 -22.86 19.14
CA MET A 495 3.15 -22.12 19.24
C MET A 495 2.96 -21.43 20.59
N VAL A 496 3.51 -22.01 21.67
CA VAL A 496 3.53 -21.38 23.00
C VAL A 496 4.08 -19.96 22.96
N TRP A 497 5.11 -19.72 22.16
CA TRP A 497 5.77 -18.43 22.02
C TRP A 497 5.26 -17.62 20.82
N GLN A 498 4.94 -18.29 19.71
CA GLN A 498 4.49 -17.63 18.48
C GLN A 498 3.13 -16.95 18.64
N ASN A 499 2.16 -17.61 19.28
CA ASN A 499 0.85 -17.04 19.60
C ASN A 499 0.28 -17.66 20.89
N THR A 500 0.75 -17.15 22.01
CA THR A 500 0.45 -17.68 23.35
C THR A 500 -1.03 -17.75 23.66
N GLU A 501 -1.82 -16.75 23.27
CA GLU A 501 -3.26 -16.73 23.58
C GLU A 501 -4.01 -17.86 22.87
N THR A 502 -3.67 -18.13 21.61
CA THR A 502 -4.25 -19.25 20.87
C THR A 502 -3.73 -20.60 21.37
N ALA A 503 -2.44 -20.71 21.70
CA ALA A 503 -1.86 -21.92 22.26
C ALA A 503 -2.48 -22.26 23.64
N LEU A 504 -2.78 -21.25 24.45
CA LEU A 504 -3.45 -21.42 25.75
C LEU A 504 -4.86 -21.99 25.56
N LEU A 505 -5.61 -21.48 24.60
CA LEU A 505 -6.92 -22.03 24.27
C LEU A 505 -6.81 -23.47 23.76
N GLU A 506 -5.88 -23.77 22.84
CA GLU A 506 -5.67 -25.11 22.29
C GLU A 506 -5.30 -26.13 23.38
N THR A 507 -4.38 -25.76 24.29
CA THR A 507 -3.93 -26.62 25.40
C THR A 507 -5.01 -26.85 26.45
N VAL A 508 -5.82 -25.83 26.75
CA VAL A 508 -6.99 -25.98 27.64
C VAL A 508 -8.03 -26.91 27.03
N VAL A 509 -8.35 -26.77 25.74
CA VAL A 509 -9.31 -27.66 25.06
C VAL A 509 -8.80 -29.11 25.08
N VAL A 510 -7.52 -29.35 24.76
CA VAL A 510 -6.92 -30.69 24.87
C VAL A 510 -7.05 -31.24 26.29
N SER A 511 -6.72 -30.43 27.30
CA SER A 511 -6.77 -30.82 28.71
C SER A 511 -8.19 -31.17 29.14
N ALA A 512 -9.18 -30.33 28.80
CA ALA A 512 -10.58 -30.55 29.12
C ALA A 512 -11.13 -31.81 28.41
N VAL A 513 -10.83 -32.01 27.13
CA VAL A 513 -11.22 -33.22 26.39
C VAL A 513 -10.59 -34.46 27.01
N HIS A 514 -9.32 -34.39 27.41
CA HIS A 514 -8.64 -35.51 28.06
C HIS A 514 -9.29 -35.90 29.40
N MET A 515 -9.77 -34.92 30.18
CA MET A 515 -10.46 -35.18 31.46
C MET A 515 -11.85 -35.80 31.28
N VAL A 516 -12.56 -35.45 30.20
CA VAL A 516 -13.93 -35.91 29.95
C VAL A 516 -13.98 -37.23 29.18
N SER A 517 -12.99 -37.49 28.32
CA SER A 517 -12.96 -38.69 27.48
C SER A 517 -12.43 -39.91 28.23
N SER A 518 -13.00 -41.09 27.96
CA SER A 518 -12.48 -42.34 28.48
C SER A 518 -11.06 -42.61 27.96
N THR A 519 -10.24 -43.29 28.76
CA THR A 519 -8.87 -43.67 28.38
C THR A 519 -8.83 -44.54 27.11
N ASP A 520 -9.91 -45.29 26.84
CA ASP A 520 -10.04 -46.16 25.66
C ASP A 520 -10.45 -45.43 24.37
N CYS A 521 -10.77 -44.14 24.45
CA CYS A 521 -11.10 -43.37 23.26
C CYS A 521 -9.91 -43.34 22.29
N TRP A 522 -10.17 -43.53 20.98
CA TRP A 522 -9.15 -43.43 19.93
C TRP A 522 -8.32 -42.15 20.05
N TRP A 523 -8.96 -41.04 20.44
CA TRP A 523 -8.32 -39.75 20.70
C TRP A 523 -7.18 -39.83 21.73
N ASN A 524 -7.41 -40.55 22.83
CA ASN A 524 -6.44 -40.70 23.92
C ASN A 524 -5.41 -41.81 23.64
N ARG A 525 -5.82 -42.85 22.93
CA ARG A 525 -4.97 -44.03 22.70
C ARG A 525 -4.00 -43.88 21.53
N SER A 526 -4.44 -43.26 20.44
CA SER A 526 -3.72 -43.30 19.16
C SER A 526 -2.95 -42.02 18.82
N LEU A 527 -3.36 -40.89 19.40
CA LEU A 527 -2.77 -39.58 19.10
C LEU A 527 -1.93 -39.14 20.29
N ASP A 528 -0.70 -38.71 20.03
CA ASP A 528 0.09 -37.97 21.00
C ASP A 528 -0.45 -36.53 21.18
N THR A 529 -0.08 -35.89 22.29
CA THR A 529 -0.57 -34.54 22.62
C THR A 529 -0.15 -33.49 21.60
N GLY A 530 1.02 -33.64 20.96
CA GLY A 530 1.46 -32.76 19.88
C GLY A 530 0.51 -32.79 18.68
N ILE A 531 0.11 -33.98 18.24
CA ILE A 531 -0.87 -34.16 17.17
C ILE A 531 -2.28 -33.73 17.60
N ARG A 532 -2.69 -33.97 18.85
CA ARG A 532 -3.97 -33.44 19.38
C ARG A 532 -4.02 -31.91 19.28
N LEU A 533 -2.94 -31.23 19.67
CA LEU A 533 -2.82 -29.78 19.57
C LEU A 533 -2.84 -29.32 18.11
N LEU A 534 -2.17 -30.04 17.20
CA LEU A 534 -2.20 -29.75 15.76
C LEU A 534 -3.63 -29.84 15.21
N LEU A 535 -4.37 -30.92 15.52
CA LEU A 535 -5.73 -31.12 15.05
C LEU A 535 -6.69 -30.05 15.60
N ILE A 536 -6.61 -29.76 16.90
CA ILE A 536 -7.43 -28.71 17.51
C ILE A 536 -7.07 -27.33 16.94
N GLY A 537 -5.79 -27.05 16.66
CA GLY A 537 -5.38 -25.82 16.00
C GLY A 537 -6.01 -25.64 14.61
N ILE A 538 -6.00 -26.70 13.79
CA ILE A 538 -6.66 -26.68 12.48
C ILE A 538 -8.18 -26.51 12.64
N MET A 539 -8.82 -27.28 13.53
CA MET A 539 -10.26 -27.18 13.76
C MET A 539 -10.67 -25.78 14.26
N ARG A 540 -9.89 -25.19 15.16
CA ARG A 540 -10.10 -23.83 15.68
C ARG A 540 -10.03 -22.81 14.55
N ASP A 541 -8.98 -22.85 13.75
CA ASP A 541 -8.84 -21.92 12.62
C ASP A 541 -10.00 -22.06 11.63
N ARG A 542 -10.32 -23.29 11.21
CA ARG A 542 -11.44 -23.54 10.29
C ARG A 542 -12.78 -23.11 10.89
N LEU A 543 -12.98 -23.27 12.19
CA LEU A 543 -14.18 -22.77 12.88
C LEU A 543 -14.25 -21.23 12.86
N ILE A 544 -13.14 -20.54 13.14
CA ILE A 544 -13.09 -19.08 13.08
C ILE A 544 -13.40 -18.59 11.66
N GLN A 545 -12.77 -19.20 10.64
CA GLN A 545 -13.05 -18.88 9.24
C GLN A 545 -14.50 -19.14 8.84
N PHE A 546 -15.09 -20.24 9.32
CA PHE A 546 -16.50 -20.54 9.09
C PHE A 546 -17.40 -19.44 9.67
N ILE A 547 -17.14 -19.03 10.91
CA ILE A 547 -17.90 -17.98 11.59
C ILE A 547 -17.76 -16.66 10.85
N THR A 548 -16.55 -16.25 10.45
CA THR A 548 -16.33 -14.98 9.75
C THR A 548 -16.96 -14.97 8.36
N LYS A 549 -16.94 -16.10 7.64
CA LYS A 549 -17.61 -16.29 6.35
C LYS A 549 -19.13 -16.28 6.48
N LEU A 550 -19.66 -16.91 7.51
CA LEU A 550 -21.09 -16.90 7.79
C LEU A 550 -21.56 -15.48 8.13
N GLN A 551 -20.82 -14.78 8.99
CA GLN A 551 -21.08 -13.37 9.31
C GLN A 551 -21.09 -12.52 8.04
N PHE A 552 -20.08 -12.66 7.19
CA PHE A 552 -20.02 -11.93 5.92
C PHE A 552 -21.21 -12.24 5.00
N ALA A 553 -21.58 -13.51 4.84
CA ALA A 553 -22.71 -13.90 4.02
C ALA A 553 -24.04 -13.33 4.53
N VAL A 554 -24.24 -13.32 5.86
CA VAL A 554 -25.40 -12.73 6.53
C VAL A 554 -25.41 -11.21 6.32
N THR A 555 -24.28 -10.52 6.48
CA THR A 555 -24.18 -9.07 6.25
C THR A 555 -24.57 -8.70 4.81
N VAL A 556 -24.11 -9.46 3.80
CA VAL A 556 -24.49 -9.24 2.39
C VAL A 556 -26.00 -9.44 2.17
N LEU A 557 -26.58 -10.49 2.75
CA LEU A 557 -28.01 -10.78 2.63
C LEU A 557 -28.87 -9.67 3.27
N LEU A 558 -28.47 -9.22 4.45
CA LEU A 558 -29.19 -8.17 5.18
C LEU A 558 -29.06 -6.82 4.50
N ALA A 559 -27.88 -6.48 4.00
CA ALA A 559 -27.66 -5.24 3.29
C ALA A 559 -28.56 -5.13 2.04
N LEU A 560 -28.78 -6.23 1.32
CA LEU A 560 -29.70 -6.25 0.18
C LEU A 560 -31.14 -5.87 0.58
N TRP A 561 -31.53 -6.17 1.82
CA TRP A 561 -32.86 -5.88 2.35
C TRP A 561 -32.97 -4.49 2.98
N THR A 562 -31.97 -4.07 3.75
CA THR A 562 -32.00 -2.82 4.52
C THR A 562 -31.61 -1.59 3.67
N GLU A 563 -30.67 -1.73 2.74
CA GLU A 563 -30.18 -0.62 1.94
C GLU A 563 -31.09 -0.35 0.73
N LYS A 564 -31.82 0.77 0.77
CA LYS A 564 -32.72 1.20 -0.32
C LYS A 564 -32.02 1.28 -1.68
N LYS A 565 -30.73 1.62 -1.71
CA LYS A 565 -29.94 1.73 -2.95
C LYS A 565 -29.60 0.36 -3.57
N GLN A 566 -29.57 -0.69 -2.76
CA GLN A 566 -29.30 -2.07 -3.17
C GLN A 566 -30.60 -2.86 -3.43
N HIS A 567 -31.74 -2.35 -2.99
CA HIS A 567 -33.04 -2.99 -3.17
C HIS A 567 -33.47 -3.03 -4.65
N ARG A 568 -33.44 -4.23 -5.25
CA ARG A 568 -33.88 -4.49 -6.63
C ARG A 568 -35.26 -5.13 -6.65
N LYS A 569 -35.96 -5.06 -7.79
CA LYS A 569 -37.23 -5.79 -7.98
C LYS A 569 -37.08 -7.31 -7.74
N THR A 570 -35.88 -7.84 -7.96
CA THR A 570 -35.53 -9.26 -7.75
C THR A 570 -35.03 -9.58 -6.34
N THR A 571 -34.92 -8.61 -5.42
CA THR A 571 -34.40 -8.85 -4.05
C THR A 571 -35.19 -9.92 -3.33
N THR A 572 -36.53 -9.86 -3.36
CA THR A 572 -37.38 -10.88 -2.73
C THR A 572 -37.12 -12.26 -3.31
N THR A 573 -36.99 -12.36 -4.64
CA THR A 573 -36.65 -13.61 -5.33
C THR A 573 -35.28 -14.14 -4.93
N LEU A 574 -34.27 -13.27 -4.82
CA LEU A 574 -32.91 -13.65 -4.40
C LEU A 574 -32.87 -14.13 -2.95
N CYS A 575 -33.61 -13.48 -2.04
CA CYS A 575 -33.72 -13.93 -0.65
C CYS A 575 -34.43 -15.28 -0.56
N VAL A 576 -35.53 -15.48 -1.31
CA VAL A 576 -36.23 -16.77 -1.39
C VAL A 576 -35.31 -17.84 -1.96
N LEU A 577 -34.57 -17.52 -3.03
CA LEU A 577 -33.61 -18.44 -3.65
C LEU A 577 -32.51 -18.85 -2.66
N ASN A 578 -31.92 -17.90 -1.94
CA ASN A 578 -30.93 -18.20 -0.90
C ASN A 578 -31.52 -19.03 0.24
N THR A 579 -32.79 -18.84 0.58
CA THR A 579 -33.46 -19.62 1.62
C THR A 579 -33.70 -21.07 1.14
N VAL A 580 -34.18 -21.24 -0.09
CA VAL A 580 -34.44 -22.56 -0.69
C VAL A 580 -33.15 -23.33 -0.92
N PHE A 581 -32.12 -22.65 -1.42
CA PHE A 581 -30.79 -23.22 -1.67
C PHE A 581 -29.81 -23.01 -0.50
N ALA A 582 -30.32 -22.73 0.70
CA ALA A 582 -29.48 -22.54 1.89
C ALA A 582 -28.51 -23.70 2.16
N PRO A 583 -28.90 -24.99 1.99
CA PRO A 583 -27.95 -26.10 2.14
C PRO A 583 -26.78 -26.04 1.15
N PHE A 584 -27.03 -25.57 -0.07
CA PHE A 584 -26.00 -25.43 -1.10
C PHE A 584 -25.07 -24.25 -0.82
N VAL A 585 -25.63 -23.10 -0.42
CA VAL A 585 -24.85 -21.93 0.00
C VAL A 585 -23.98 -22.27 1.22
N LEU A 586 -24.53 -22.99 2.19
CA LEU A 586 -23.77 -23.50 3.33
C LEU A 586 -22.67 -24.47 2.87
N GLY A 587 -22.96 -25.34 1.91
CA GLY A 587 -21.96 -26.22 1.28
C GLY A 587 -20.79 -25.43 0.65
N ILE A 588 -21.08 -24.33 -0.03
CA ILE A 588 -20.05 -23.41 -0.58
C ILE A 588 -19.23 -22.77 0.53
N ILE A 589 -19.87 -22.29 1.60
CA ILE A 589 -19.18 -21.70 2.75
C ILE A 589 -18.27 -22.73 3.42
N VAL A 590 -18.76 -23.96 3.63
CA VAL A 590 -17.98 -25.06 4.21
C VAL A 590 -16.80 -25.42 3.31
N LEU A 591 -17.00 -25.51 1.99
CA LEU A 591 -15.92 -25.80 1.05
C LEU A 591 -14.84 -24.69 1.05
N SER A 592 -15.27 -23.42 0.98
CA SER A 592 -14.38 -22.26 1.09
C SER A 592 -13.63 -22.24 2.43
N THR A 593 -14.28 -22.67 3.52
CA THR A 593 -13.65 -22.81 4.84
C THR A 593 -12.59 -23.89 4.83
N LEU A 594 -12.91 -25.10 4.36
CA LEU A 594 -11.98 -26.23 4.35
C LEU A 594 -10.73 -25.91 3.53
N LEU A 595 -10.90 -25.25 2.38
CA LEU A 595 -9.82 -24.83 1.49
C LEU A 595 -9.09 -23.56 1.98
N SER A 596 -9.52 -22.95 3.10
CA SER A 596 -9.02 -21.66 3.57
C SER A 596 -9.04 -20.56 2.50
N SER A 597 -10.00 -20.64 1.58
CA SER A 597 -10.10 -19.77 0.41
C SER A 597 -11.12 -18.65 0.65
N PRO A 598 -11.07 -17.55 -0.11
CA PRO A 598 -12.03 -16.45 0.04
C PRO A 598 -13.41 -16.81 -0.52
N LEU A 599 -14.47 -16.26 0.07
CA LEU A 599 -15.85 -16.33 -0.37
C LEU A 599 -16.15 -15.12 -1.26
N LEU A 600 -16.39 -15.37 -2.54
CA LEU A 600 -16.61 -14.34 -3.55
C LEU A 600 -18.10 -14.00 -3.66
N PRO A 601 -18.55 -12.77 -3.33
CA PRO A 601 -19.91 -12.34 -3.62
C PRO A 601 -20.02 -11.86 -5.08
N LEU A 602 -20.74 -12.60 -5.92
CA LEU A 602 -20.90 -12.25 -7.33
C LEU A 602 -21.68 -10.93 -7.46
N PHE A 603 -21.06 -9.89 -8.04
CA PHE A 603 -21.64 -8.55 -8.19
C PHE A 603 -22.18 -7.95 -6.88
N THR A 604 -21.54 -8.26 -5.75
CA THR A 604 -22.00 -7.89 -4.39
C THR A 604 -23.41 -8.36 -4.04
N LEU A 605 -23.97 -9.32 -4.79
CA LEU A 605 -25.22 -9.99 -4.46
C LEU A 605 -24.96 -11.17 -3.52
N PRO A 606 -25.98 -11.66 -2.80
CA PRO A 606 -25.89 -12.89 -2.01
C PRO A 606 -25.87 -14.13 -2.92
N VAL A 607 -24.92 -14.18 -3.86
CA VAL A 607 -24.63 -15.31 -4.72
C VAL A 607 -23.15 -15.55 -4.58
N PHE A 608 -22.80 -16.61 -3.85
CA PHE A 608 -21.42 -16.84 -3.43
C PHE A 608 -20.73 -17.88 -4.30
N LEU A 609 -19.47 -17.63 -4.62
CA LEU A 609 -18.55 -18.60 -5.23
C LEU A 609 -17.33 -18.81 -4.34
N VAL A 610 -16.67 -19.96 -4.52
CA VAL A 610 -15.41 -20.25 -3.84
C VAL A 610 -14.28 -19.62 -4.66
N GLY A 611 -13.57 -18.64 -4.10
CA GLY A 611 -12.34 -18.15 -4.70
C GLY A 611 -11.18 -19.10 -4.48
N PHE A 612 -10.06 -18.86 -5.16
CA PHE A 612 -8.86 -19.69 -4.98
C PHE A 612 -8.10 -19.38 -3.68
N PRO A 613 -7.49 -20.39 -3.02
CA PRO A 613 -6.62 -20.17 -1.87
C PRO A 613 -5.38 -19.38 -2.26
N ARG A 614 -5.02 -18.39 -1.44
CA ARG A 614 -3.86 -17.50 -1.66
C ARG A 614 -3.25 -17.10 -0.33
N PRO A 615 -1.96 -16.70 -0.31
CA PRO A 615 -1.29 -16.26 0.91
C PRO A 615 -2.04 -15.12 1.61
N VAL A 616 -1.89 -15.02 2.93
CA VAL A 616 -2.53 -13.97 3.75
C VAL A 616 -2.22 -12.56 3.24
N GLN A 617 -0.99 -12.33 2.75
CA GLN A 617 -0.56 -11.06 2.13
C GLN A 617 -1.44 -10.63 0.94
N SER A 618 -2.19 -11.57 0.34
CA SER A 618 -3.13 -11.41 -0.80
C SER A 618 -2.52 -10.96 -2.13
N TRP A 619 -1.42 -10.22 -2.12
CA TRP A 619 -0.75 -9.67 -3.31
C TRP A 619 0.62 -10.31 -3.52
N PRO A 620 1.05 -10.49 -4.79
CA PRO A 620 2.36 -11.07 -5.13
C PRO A 620 3.54 -10.10 -4.93
N GLY A 621 3.27 -8.79 -4.95
CA GLY A 621 4.28 -7.75 -4.81
C GLY A 621 4.87 -7.68 -3.40
N ALA A 622 6.08 -7.13 -3.26
CA ALA A 622 6.62 -6.86 -1.94
C ALA A 622 5.77 -5.80 -1.22
N VAL A 623 5.43 -6.04 0.04
CA VAL A 623 4.65 -5.08 0.83
C VAL A 623 5.33 -3.71 0.83
N GLY A 624 4.58 -2.66 0.49
CA GLY A 624 5.06 -1.29 0.51
C GLY A 624 5.72 -0.80 -0.78
N THR A 625 5.80 -1.61 -1.84
CA THR A 625 6.36 -1.16 -3.12
C THR A 625 5.34 -0.56 -4.07
N ALA A 626 4.04 -0.81 -3.86
CA ALA A 626 2.98 -0.42 -4.78
C ALA A 626 2.02 0.59 -4.12
N ALA A 627 2.14 1.86 -4.49
CA ALA A 627 1.26 2.96 -4.08
C ALA A 627 1.23 4.04 -5.17
N CYS A 628 0.10 4.73 -5.33
CA CYS A 628 -0.09 5.86 -6.24
C CYS A 628 0.35 7.16 -5.54
N VAL A 629 1.66 7.40 -5.48
CA VAL A 629 2.25 8.52 -4.73
C VAL A 629 1.75 9.86 -5.29
N CYS A 630 1.18 10.70 -4.43
CA CYS A 630 0.68 12.03 -4.75
C CYS A 630 1.20 13.07 -3.74
N THR A 631 0.75 14.33 -3.87
CA THR A 631 1.13 15.43 -2.95
C THR A 631 0.73 15.15 -1.50
N ASP A 632 -0.37 14.45 -1.29
CA ASP A 632 -0.92 14.16 0.04
C ASP A 632 -0.25 12.96 0.73
N SER A 633 0.53 12.16 0.01
CA SER A 633 1.24 11.02 0.57
C SER A 633 2.18 11.43 1.72
N VAL A 634 2.72 12.66 1.70
CA VAL A 634 3.63 13.18 2.74
C VAL A 634 3.02 13.18 4.14
N PHE A 635 1.70 13.38 4.23
CA PHE A 635 0.98 13.38 5.48
C PHE A 635 1.00 12.01 6.16
N TYR A 636 0.84 10.96 5.37
CA TYR A 636 0.94 9.59 5.87
C TYR A 636 2.37 9.24 6.28
N HIS A 637 3.38 9.75 5.55
CA HIS A 637 4.78 9.58 5.94
C HIS A 637 5.09 10.18 7.33
N GLN A 638 4.56 11.38 7.62
CA GLN A 638 4.73 12.02 8.94
C GLN A 638 3.96 11.28 10.04
N MET A 639 2.74 10.82 9.73
CA MET A 639 1.87 10.16 10.71
C MET A 639 2.40 8.81 11.17
N VAL A 640 2.94 8.00 10.26
CA VAL A 640 3.25 6.58 10.51
C VAL A 640 4.13 6.35 11.76
N PRO A 641 5.25 7.07 11.99
CA PRO A 641 6.05 6.89 13.20
C PRO A 641 5.26 7.12 14.50
N ARG A 642 4.44 8.17 14.55
CA ARG A 642 3.62 8.51 15.74
C ARG A 642 2.48 7.52 15.94
N LEU A 643 1.80 7.14 14.84
CA LEU A 643 0.76 6.13 14.86
C LEU A 643 1.29 4.78 15.31
N THR A 644 2.49 4.39 14.86
CA THR A 644 3.13 3.12 15.24
C THR A 644 3.41 3.06 16.74
N ALA A 645 3.89 4.17 17.33
CA ALA A 645 4.09 4.26 18.78
C ALA A 645 2.76 4.17 19.56
N ALA A 646 1.68 4.78 19.05
CA ALA A 646 0.36 4.67 19.66
C ALA A 646 -0.24 3.27 19.50
N LEU A 647 -0.04 2.62 18.35
CA LEU A 647 -0.45 1.24 18.11
C LEU A 647 0.32 0.27 19.00
N GLN A 648 1.61 0.52 19.26
CA GLN A 648 2.42 -0.28 20.16
C GLN A 648 1.78 -0.40 21.55
N THR A 649 1.43 0.73 22.16
CA THR A 649 0.81 0.75 23.49
C THR A 649 -0.58 0.10 23.46
N ALA A 650 -1.36 0.36 22.41
CA ALA A 650 -2.69 -0.20 22.23
C ALA A 650 -2.69 -1.74 22.05
N MET A 651 -1.74 -2.26 21.26
CA MET A 651 -1.53 -3.67 20.99
C MET A 651 -1.00 -4.40 22.22
N ALA A 652 0.01 -3.84 22.90
CA ALA A 652 0.58 -4.41 24.12
C ALA A 652 -0.48 -4.48 25.23
N ALA A 653 -1.33 -3.45 25.35
CA ALA A 653 -2.43 -3.46 26.30
C ALA A 653 -3.48 -4.53 25.95
N GLY A 654 -3.82 -4.72 24.67
CA GLY A 654 -4.91 -5.60 24.24
C GLY A 654 -6.18 -4.90 23.75
N SER A 655 -6.14 -3.57 23.59
CA SER A 655 -7.30 -2.76 23.18
C SER A 655 -7.81 -3.06 21.76
N LEU A 656 -6.97 -3.65 20.91
CA LEU A 656 -7.32 -4.08 19.55
C LEU A 656 -7.88 -5.52 19.51
N GLY A 657 -8.02 -6.17 20.68
CA GLY A 657 -8.44 -7.55 20.79
C GLY A 657 -7.34 -8.55 20.41
N LEU A 658 -7.74 -9.71 19.89
CA LEU A 658 -6.81 -10.75 19.47
C LEU A 658 -6.13 -10.35 18.14
N LEU A 659 -4.80 -10.24 18.19
CA LEU A 659 -3.95 -9.96 17.04
C LEU A 659 -3.73 -11.26 16.26
N LEU A 660 -4.35 -11.36 15.09
CA LEU A 660 -4.17 -12.48 14.17
C LEU A 660 -3.59 -11.94 12.85
N PRO A 661 -2.60 -12.63 12.26
CA PRO A 661 -2.16 -12.30 10.91
C PRO A 661 -3.33 -12.35 9.91
N GLY A 662 -3.37 -11.40 8.99
CA GLY A 662 -4.49 -11.21 8.06
C GLY A 662 -5.67 -10.40 8.62
N SER A 663 -5.59 -9.93 9.87
CA SER A 663 -6.57 -8.97 10.39
C SER A 663 -6.35 -7.59 9.77
N HIS A 664 -7.45 -6.93 9.41
CA HIS A 664 -7.47 -5.58 8.88
C HIS A 664 -8.12 -4.62 9.87
N TYR A 665 -7.55 -3.43 10.03
CA TYR A 665 -8.09 -2.35 10.83
C TYR A 665 -8.20 -1.09 9.97
N LEU A 666 -9.22 -0.30 10.24
CA LEU A 666 -9.47 0.98 9.61
C LEU A 666 -9.35 2.07 10.69
N GLY A 667 -8.40 2.97 10.50
CA GLY A 667 -8.24 4.19 11.26
C GLY A 667 -8.90 5.37 10.54
N ARG A 668 -9.60 6.23 11.26
CA ARG A 668 -10.19 7.45 10.71
C ARG A 668 -9.93 8.65 11.62
N PHE A 669 -9.54 9.75 11.00
CA PHE A 669 -9.52 11.07 11.62
C PHE A 669 -9.79 12.12 10.54
N GLU A 670 -10.64 13.11 10.83
CA GLU A 670 -11.04 14.15 9.87
C GLU A 670 -11.35 13.57 8.47
N ASP A 671 -10.59 13.97 7.44
CA ASP A 671 -10.71 13.54 6.05
C ASP A 671 -9.80 12.35 5.70
N ARG A 672 -9.05 11.79 6.67
CA ARG A 672 -8.01 10.78 6.42
C ARG A 672 -8.46 9.39 6.84
N LEU A 673 -8.17 8.44 5.95
CA LEU A 673 -8.42 7.02 6.17
C LEU A 673 -7.12 6.24 6.13
N ILE A 674 -6.94 5.42 7.15
CA ILE A 674 -5.71 4.67 7.42
C ILE A 674 -6.07 3.20 7.41
N TRP A 675 -5.49 2.44 6.49
CA TRP A 675 -5.68 0.99 6.44
C TRP A 675 -4.50 0.29 7.08
N ILE A 676 -4.73 -0.53 8.10
CA ILE A 676 -3.68 -1.25 8.82
C ILE A 676 -3.91 -2.74 8.65
N MET A 677 -2.90 -3.45 8.16
CA MET A 677 -2.92 -4.91 8.01
C MET A 677 -1.85 -5.55 8.89
N ILE A 678 -2.23 -6.57 9.65
CA ILE A 678 -1.27 -7.42 10.38
C ILE A 678 -0.72 -8.47 9.42
N LEU A 679 0.61 -8.48 9.22
CA LEU A 679 1.28 -9.40 8.30
C LEU A 679 1.87 -10.61 9.00
N GLU A 680 2.45 -10.40 10.18
CA GLU A 680 3.24 -11.38 10.91
C GLU A 680 3.14 -11.08 12.41
N CYS A 681 3.03 -12.13 13.23
CA CYS A 681 3.07 -12.01 14.68
C CYS A 681 4.06 -13.02 15.25
N GLY A 682 4.77 -12.67 16.31
CA GLY A 682 5.60 -13.60 17.06
C GLY A 682 5.70 -13.21 18.53
N TYR A 683 6.71 -13.74 19.23
CA TYR A 683 6.89 -13.47 20.64
C TYR A 683 7.22 -12.00 20.89
N THR A 684 6.29 -11.26 21.51
CA THR A 684 6.41 -9.84 21.83
C THR A 684 6.65 -8.92 20.63
N TYR A 685 6.28 -9.33 19.41
CA TYR A 685 6.30 -8.43 18.25
C TYR A 685 5.16 -8.69 17.26
N CYS A 686 4.81 -7.66 16.49
CA CYS A 686 3.84 -7.70 15.41
C CYS A 686 4.36 -6.88 14.23
N CYS A 687 4.34 -7.41 13.02
CA CYS A 687 4.67 -6.67 11.81
C CYS A 687 3.39 -6.20 11.12
N ILE A 688 3.32 -4.90 10.84
CA ILE A 688 2.16 -4.30 10.18
C ILE A 688 2.52 -3.62 8.86
N ASN A 689 1.52 -3.49 8.00
CA ASN A 689 1.53 -2.59 6.86
C ASN A 689 0.49 -1.50 7.10
N VAL A 690 0.87 -0.24 6.88
CA VAL A 690 -0.01 0.92 6.97
C VAL A 690 -0.16 1.51 5.57
N LYS A 691 -1.39 1.61 5.08
CA LYS A 691 -1.71 2.31 3.84
C LYS A 691 -2.53 3.56 4.12
N GLY A 692 -2.28 4.58 3.31
CA GLY A 692 -3.09 5.80 3.28
C GLY A 692 -4.01 5.75 2.08
N LEU A 693 -5.29 6.05 2.31
CA LEU A 693 -6.28 6.21 1.24
C LEU A 693 -6.34 7.69 0.80
N GLU A 694 -6.83 7.93 -0.40
CA GLU A 694 -6.92 9.27 -1.00
C GLU A 694 -7.81 10.19 -0.16
N LEU A 695 -7.40 11.45 -0.01
CA LEU A 695 -8.14 12.47 0.73
C LEU A 695 -9.29 13.05 -0.08
N GLN A 696 -9.13 13.12 -1.41
CA GLN A 696 -10.13 13.70 -2.30
C GLN A 696 -11.10 12.63 -2.79
N GLU A 697 -12.02 12.27 -1.91
CA GLU A 697 -12.95 11.19 -2.10
C GLU A 697 -14.01 11.50 -3.18
N THR A 698 -14.26 10.55 -4.09
CA THR A 698 -15.46 10.60 -4.92
C THR A 698 -16.72 10.46 -4.05
N SER A 699 -17.88 10.94 -4.52
CA SER A 699 -19.13 10.90 -3.75
C SER A 699 -19.52 9.52 -3.17
N CYS A 700 -19.05 8.42 -3.78
CA CYS A 700 -19.27 7.07 -3.27
C CYS A 700 -18.35 6.72 -2.10
N HIS A 701 -17.09 7.17 -2.13
CA HIS A 701 -16.17 7.06 -1.00
C HIS A 701 -16.69 7.90 0.16
N THR A 702 -17.16 9.13 -0.11
CA THR A 702 -17.74 10.01 0.93
C THR A 702 -18.93 9.35 1.64
N ALA A 703 -19.77 8.60 0.90
CA ALA A 703 -20.88 7.87 1.50
C ALA A 703 -20.42 6.68 2.37
N GLU A 704 -19.35 5.99 1.99
CA GLU A 704 -18.75 4.91 2.80
C GLU A 704 -18.03 5.47 4.04
N ALA A 705 -17.30 6.56 3.86
CA ALA A 705 -16.63 7.33 4.90
C ALA A 705 -17.63 7.85 5.95
N GLN A 706 -18.75 8.42 5.51
CA GLN A 706 -19.84 8.83 6.40
C GLN A 706 -20.42 7.64 7.18
N ARG A 707 -20.52 6.46 6.55
CA ARG A 707 -20.97 5.25 7.24
C ARG A 707 -19.97 4.79 8.31
N VAL A 708 -18.67 4.98 8.08
CA VAL A 708 -17.63 4.74 9.09
C VAL A 708 -17.79 5.72 10.26
N ASP A 709 -18.04 7.00 9.99
CA ASP A 709 -18.28 8.02 11.02
C ASP A 709 -19.50 7.67 11.88
N GLU A 710 -20.64 7.33 11.27
CA GLU A 710 -21.84 6.91 12.00
C GLU A 710 -21.57 5.77 12.99
N VAL A 711 -20.77 4.79 12.58
CA VAL A 711 -20.41 3.62 13.40
C VAL A 711 -19.52 4.05 14.56
N PHE A 712 -18.53 4.91 14.33
CA PHE A 712 -17.68 5.43 15.40
C PHE A 712 -18.42 6.35 16.37
N GLU A 713 -19.27 7.26 15.87
CA GLU A 713 -20.10 8.14 16.71
C GLU A 713 -21.02 7.33 17.62
N SER A 714 -21.66 6.29 17.09
CA SER A 714 -22.54 5.41 17.87
C SER A 714 -21.80 4.71 19.03
N ALA A 715 -20.53 4.35 18.83
CA ALA A 715 -19.74 3.61 19.79
C ALA A 715 -19.08 4.53 20.84
N PHE A 716 -18.59 5.68 20.43
CA PHE A 716 -17.74 6.53 21.27
C PHE A 716 -18.45 7.75 21.86
N GLN A 717 -19.37 8.38 21.14
CA GLN A 717 -19.96 9.67 21.54
C GLN A 717 -21.34 9.53 22.20
N ARG A 718 -22.15 8.54 21.81
CA ARG A 718 -23.51 8.40 22.34
C ARG A 718 -23.52 7.96 23.81
N GLU A 719 -24.09 8.77 24.70
CA GLU A 719 -24.46 8.34 26.05
C GLU A 719 -25.75 7.51 26.00
N HIS A 720 -25.63 6.21 26.34
CA HIS A 720 -26.81 5.36 26.50
C HIS A 720 -27.29 5.37 27.95
N PRO A 721 -28.58 5.67 28.19
CA PRO A 721 -29.13 5.77 29.55
C PRO A 721 -29.22 4.42 30.27
N GLN A 722 -29.16 3.30 29.55
CA GLN A 722 -29.25 1.95 30.12
C GLN A 722 -27.88 1.30 30.28
N VAL A 723 -27.71 0.60 31.41
CA VAL A 723 -26.56 -0.29 31.66
C VAL A 723 -26.69 -1.49 30.70
N CYS A 724 -25.70 -1.71 29.83
CA CYS A 724 -25.65 -2.75 28.79
C CYS A 724 -26.59 -2.56 27.58
N SER A 725 -26.49 -1.41 26.88
CA SER A 725 -27.11 -1.24 25.57
C SER A 725 -26.56 -2.24 24.53
N LEU A 726 -27.42 -2.68 23.62
CA LEU A 726 -27.05 -3.51 22.47
C LEU A 726 -26.25 -2.70 21.44
N ASN A 727 -25.32 -3.36 20.77
CA ASN A 727 -24.60 -2.80 19.63
C ASN A 727 -25.56 -2.61 18.44
N GLU A 728 -25.80 -1.36 18.05
CA GLU A 728 -26.65 -1.01 16.89
C GLU A 728 -26.06 -1.50 15.55
N HIS A 729 -24.77 -1.83 15.51
CA HIS A 729 -24.02 -2.22 14.31
C HIS A 729 -23.38 -3.59 14.42
N LEU A 730 -24.06 -4.53 15.06
CA LEU A 730 -23.58 -5.89 15.31
C LEU A 730 -23.20 -6.67 14.04
N GLU A 731 -23.86 -6.38 12.92
CA GLU A 731 -23.69 -7.07 11.64
C GLU A 731 -22.92 -6.24 10.61
N ASN A 732 -22.35 -5.10 11.03
CA ASN A 732 -21.53 -4.28 10.15
C ASN A 732 -20.14 -4.92 9.96
N VAL A 733 -19.52 -4.70 8.80
CA VAL A 733 -18.16 -5.19 8.52
C VAL A 733 -17.13 -4.54 9.45
N LEU A 734 -17.39 -3.31 9.90
CA LEU A 734 -16.53 -2.56 10.82
C LEU A 734 -17.00 -2.72 12.27
N THR A 735 -16.14 -3.27 13.12
CA THR A 735 -16.31 -3.32 14.57
C THR A 735 -15.37 -2.29 15.23
N PRO A 736 -15.87 -1.28 15.95
CA PRO A 736 -15.01 -0.31 16.62
C PRO A 736 -14.19 -0.96 17.74
N CYS A 737 -12.93 -0.54 17.90
CA CYS A 737 -11.99 -1.13 18.86
C CYS A 737 -11.49 -0.14 19.92
N THR A 738 -10.90 0.97 19.48
CA THR A 738 -10.27 1.94 20.40
C THR A 738 -10.06 3.29 19.72
N VAL A 739 -9.68 4.29 20.51
CA VAL A 739 -9.23 5.61 20.04
C VAL A 739 -7.80 5.84 20.49
N LEU A 740 -6.96 6.32 19.58
CA LEU A 740 -5.54 6.58 19.83
C LEU A 740 -5.24 8.08 19.74
N PRO A 741 -4.55 8.66 20.73
CA PRO A 741 -3.99 9.99 20.60
C PRO A 741 -2.76 9.93 19.70
N VAL A 742 -2.77 10.68 18.59
CA VAL A 742 -1.65 10.75 17.65
C VAL A 742 -1.39 12.21 17.30
N LYS A 743 -0.11 12.61 17.29
CA LYS A 743 0.30 13.95 16.89
C LYS A 743 0.24 14.09 15.36
N LEU A 744 -0.75 14.83 14.86
CA LEU A 744 -1.13 14.92 13.45
C LEU A 744 -1.42 16.37 13.04
N TYR A 745 -1.32 16.66 11.75
CA TYR A 745 -1.75 17.94 11.19
C TYR A 745 -3.26 17.94 10.96
N SER A 746 -3.97 18.86 11.63
CA SER A 746 -5.33 19.27 11.27
C SER A 746 -5.27 20.21 10.05
N ASP A 747 -6.20 20.06 9.11
CA ASP A 747 -6.25 20.87 7.87
C ASP A 747 -7.46 21.81 7.88
N ALA A 748 -7.20 23.11 8.00
CA ALA A 748 -8.22 24.15 7.96
C ALA A 748 -8.12 24.93 6.64
N ARG A 749 -9.23 24.95 5.87
CA ARG A 749 -9.37 25.76 4.65
C ARG A 749 -10.31 26.93 4.92
N ASN A 750 -9.78 28.14 4.79
CA ASN A 750 -10.54 29.38 5.01
C ASN A 750 -10.73 30.14 3.70
N VAL A 751 -11.91 30.71 3.52
CA VAL A 751 -12.18 31.67 2.43
C VAL A 751 -11.71 33.04 2.89
N LEU A 752 -10.86 33.69 2.10
CA LEU A 752 -10.26 34.99 2.41
C LEU A 752 -11.02 36.19 1.80
N THR A 753 -12.19 35.95 1.20
CA THR A 753 -13.05 37.01 0.67
C THR A 753 -13.41 37.99 1.78
N GLY A 754 -13.21 39.29 1.53
CA GLY A 754 -13.41 40.34 2.53
C GLY A 754 -12.23 40.56 3.49
N ILE A 755 -11.22 39.68 3.50
CA ILE A 755 -9.94 39.93 4.17
C ILE A 755 -8.93 40.48 3.17
N ILE A 756 -8.64 39.73 2.09
CA ILE A 756 -7.65 40.12 1.08
C ILE A 756 -8.17 41.24 0.15
N ASP A 757 -9.49 41.38 0.04
CA ASP A 757 -10.14 42.39 -0.79
C ASP A 757 -10.44 43.69 -0.03
N SER A 758 -10.25 43.71 1.29
CA SER A 758 -10.56 44.89 2.11
C SER A 758 -9.55 46.01 1.87
N PRO A 759 -9.99 47.23 1.53
CA PRO A 759 -9.09 48.34 1.24
C PRO A 759 -8.27 48.78 2.45
N ASP A 760 -8.77 48.58 3.67
CA ASP A 760 -8.06 48.95 4.90
C ASP A 760 -6.92 47.97 5.19
N ASN A 761 -7.19 46.66 5.05
CA ASN A 761 -6.17 45.62 5.18
C ASN A 761 -5.05 45.79 4.12
N LEU A 762 -5.41 46.16 2.89
CA LEU A 762 -4.45 46.41 1.81
C LEU A 762 -3.57 47.64 2.05
N LYS A 763 -4.08 48.67 2.73
CA LYS A 763 -3.27 49.82 3.15
C LYS A 763 -2.31 49.41 4.26
N GLU A 764 -2.79 48.74 5.31
CA GLU A 764 -1.95 48.26 6.41
C GLU A 764 -0.86 47.30 5.92
N PHE A 765 -1.19 46.43 4.96
CA PHE A 765 -0.23 45.50 4.36
C PHE A 765 1.03 46.21 3.85
N LYS A 766 0.88 47.38 3.22
CA LYS A 766 2.02 48.13 2.65
C LYS A 766 2.94 48.65 3.74
N ASP A 767 2.36 49.21 4.80
CA ASP A 767 3.11 49.74 5.94
C ASP A 767 3.81 48.61 6.70
N ASP A 768 3.13 47.48 6.88
CA ASP A 768 3.71 46.30 7.52
C ASP A 768 4.81 45.66 6.66
N LEU A 769 4.67 45.64 5.33
CA LEU A 769 5.67 45.04 4.44
C LEU A 769 7.05 45.68 4.63
N ILE A 770 7.10 47.01 4.76
CA ILE A 770 8.36 47.72 4.97
C ILE A 770 8.96 47.33 6.32
N LYS A 771 8.15 47.26 7.39
CA LYS A 771 8.60 46.83 8.72
C LYS A 771 9.15 45.40 8.70
N VAL A 772 8.44 44.48 8.05
CA VAL A 772 8.84 43.06 7.97
C VAL A 772 10.11 42.90 7.13
N LEU A 773 10.26 43.63 6.01
CA LEU A 773 11.49 43.63 5.21
C LEU A 773 12.71 44.08 6.04
N VAL A 774 12.57 45.17 6.79
CA VAL A 774 13.63 45.66 7.70
C VAL A 774 14.01 44.56 8.69
N TRP A 775 13.02 43.93 9.33
CA TRP A 775 13.26 42.89 10.33
C TRP A 775 13.96 41.66 9.74
N VAL A 776 13.49 41.15 8.59
CA VAL A 776 14.05 39.96 7.92
C VAL A 776 15.50 40.20 7.49
N LEU A 777 15.80 41.36 6.90
CA LEU A 777 17.15 41.68 6.43
C LEU A 777 18.13 41.85 7.60
N ILE A 778 17.76 42.58 8.65
CA ILE A 778 18.61 42.76 9.84
C ILE A 778 18.91 41.41 10.49
N GLN A 779 17.88 40.56 10.66
CA GLN A 779 18.02 39.25 11.28
C GLN A 779 18.88 38.28 10.45
N HIS A 780 18.82 38.40 9.12
CA HIS A 780 19.70 37.65 8.23
C HIS A 780 21.15 38.11 8.36
N CYS A 781 21.40 39.42 8.28
CA CYS A 781 22.74 39.99 8.45
C CYS A 781 23.34 39.65 9.82
N SER A 782 22.55 39.65 10.89
CA SER A 782 23.04 39.33 12.24
C SER A 782 23.42 37.87 12.43
N LYS A 783 22.83 36.93 11.69
CA LYS A 783 23.10 35.49 11.75
C LYS A 783 24.18 35.04 10.76
N ARG A 784 24.62 35.91 9.84
CA ARG A 784 25.61 35.58 8.81
C ARG A 784 26.96 35.27 9.48
N PRO A 785 27.56 34.09 9.25
CA PRO A 785 28.88 33.80 9.78
C PRO A 785 29.89 34.78 9.16
N SER A 786 30.77 35.36 10.00
CA SER A 786 31.80 36.31 9.57
C SER A 786 32.89 35.60 8.75
N THR A 787 32.57 35.20 7.53
CA THR A 787 33.51 34.54 6.64
C THR A 787 34.22 35.59 5.78
N GLN A 788 35.39 36.03 6.27
CA GLN A 788 36.57 36.40 5.46
C GLN A 788 36.53 37.69 4.61
N GLU A 789 36.61 38.87 5.25
CA GLU A 789 36.97 40.15 4.60
C GLU A 789 38.24 40.81 5.20
N ASN A 790 39.10 40.03 5.88
CA ASN A 790 40.45 40.49 6.27
C ASN A 790 41.49 40.02 5.24
N LYS A 791 41.50 40.63 4.05
CA LYS A 791 42.64 40.61 3.12
C LYS A 791 42.72 41.92 2.34
N THR A 792 43.04 43.03 3.00
CA THR A 792 43.86 44.09 2.38
C THR A 792 44.32 45.08 3.44
N GLU A 793 45.50 44.85 4.00
CA GLU A 793 46.41 45.90 4.44
C GLU A 793 47.83 45.33 4.39
N ASN A 794 48.75 46.08 3.77
CA ASN A 794 50.17 45.81 3.49
C ASN A 794 50.49 44.94 2.26
N THR A 795 50.80 45.57 1.12
CA THR A 795 52.18 45.91 0.66
C THR A 795 52.10 46.32 -0.80
N GLY A 796 52.70 47.46 -1.16
CA GLY A 796 52.76 47.92 -2.55
C GLY A 796 53.73 47.12 -3.40
N GLU A 797 53.38 46.91 -4.67
CA GLU A 797 54.19 47.19 -5.86
C GLU A 797 53.41 46.78 -7.12
N ALA A 798 53.59 47.56 -8.18
CA ALA A 798 52.87 47.46 -9.44
C ALA A 798 53.27 46.23 -10.27
N SER A 799 52.30 45.66 -11.00
CA SER A 799 52.50 44.95 -12.27
C SER A 799 51.16 44.85 -13.03
N PRO A 800 51.09 45.21 -14.32
CA PRO A 800 49.89 45.03 -15.13
C PRO A 800 49.89 43.61 -15.73
N ALA A 801 48.82 42.85 -15.55
CA ALA A 801 48.66 41.53 -16.17
C ALA A 801 47.29 41.39 -16.86
N LEU A 802 47.38 40.95 -18.13
CA LEU A 802 46.38 40.51 -19.10
C LEU A 802 45.12 39.81 -18.53
N PRO A 803 43.96 39.88 -19.21
CA PRO A 803 42.79 39.08 -18.83
C PRO A 803 43.01 37.62 -19.27
N PRO A 804 42.70 36.61 -18.43
CA PRO A 804 42.67 35.24 -18.90
C PRO A 804 41.33 34.91 -19.56
N ALA A 805 41.47 34.13 -20.62
CA ALA A 805 40.44 33.64 -21.49
C ALA A 805 39.34 32.82 -20.78
N ALA A 806 38.19 32.78 -21.44
CA ALA A 806 37.07 31.89 -21.18
C ALA A 806 37.53 30.43 -20.97
N ASN A 807 37.28 29.90 -19.77
CA ASN A 807 37.21 28.47 -19.54
C ASN A 807 35.79 28.15 -19.06
N SER A 808 35.11 27.40 -19.91
CA SER A 808 33.86 26.71 -19.67
C SER A 808 33.92 25.87 -18.39
N SER A 809 32.78 25.89 -17.69
CA SER A 809 32.43 25.18 -16.46
C SER A 809 32.85 23.70 -16.39
N PRO A 810 33.15 23.19 -15.18
CA PRO A 810 33.33 21.77 -14.94
C PRO A 810 31.98 21.03 -14.96
N CYS A 811 31.96 19.96 -15.75
CA CYS A 811 30.98 18.89 -15.73
C CYS A 811 31.03 18.17 -14.37
N PRO A 812 29.89 17.84 -13.72
CA PRO A 812 29.87 16.83 -12.68
C PRO A 812 29.58 15.45 -13.29
N GLU A 813 30.32 14.50 -12.75
CA GLU A 813 30.40 13.08 -13.06
C GLU A 813 29.06 12.32 -13.09
N SER A 814 29.00 11.43 -14.08
CA SER A 814 28.32 10.12 -14.12
C SER A 814 27.46 9.69 -12.92
N LEU A 815 26.20 9.38 -13.21
CA LEU A 815 25.39 8.43 -12.47
C LEU A 815 24.72 7.49 -13.49
N GLU A 816 25.22 6.26 -13.52
CA GLU A 816 24.59 5.11 -14.16
C GLU A 816 23.34 4.68 -13.38
N ASP A 817 22.39 4.10 -14.13
CA ASP A 817 21.31 3.20 -13.73
C ASP A 817 20.15 3.75 -12.87
N SER A 818 19.09 4.19 -13.56
CA SER A 818 17.69 3.84 -13.22
C SER A 818 16.77 4.14 -14.41
N GLU A 819 16.51 3.12 -15.23
CA GLU A 819 15.35 3.09 -16.12
C GLU A 819 14.07 3.06 -15.26
N SER A 820 13.41 4.21 -15.12
CA SER A 820 12.03 4.28 -14.64
C SER A 820 11.13 4.71 -15.80
N ALA A 821 10.29 3.77 -16.22
CA ALA A 821 9.22 4.00 -17.17
C ALA A 821 8.14 4.88 -16.52
N ASN A 822 8.19 6.19 -16.77
CA ASN A 822 7.05 7.06 -16.50
C ASN A 822 6.00 6.84 -17.59
N SER A 823 4.90 6.22 -17.17
CA SER A 823 3.63 6.30 -17.86
C SER A 823 2.96 7.61 -17.43
N ASP A 824 2.64 8.46 -18.40
CA ASP A 824 1.90 9.70 -18.19
C ASP A 824 0.48 9.37 -17.69
N TRP A 825 0.29 9.48 -16.38
CA TRP A 825 -1.01 9.75 -15.76
C TRP A 825 -0.94 11.19 -15.23
N SER A 826 -1.55 12.09 -15.98
CA SER A 826 -1.72 13.49 -15.58
C SER A 826 -3.03 13.62 -14.83
N ASP A 827 -2.98 13.52 -13.50
CA ASP A 827 -4.09 13.92 -12.63
C ASP A 827 -4.11 15.44 -12.47
N GLY A 828 -5.34 15.98 -12.47
CA GLY A 828 -5.64 17.40 -12.36
C GLY A 828 -5.14 18.01 -11.06
N SER A 829 -4.00 18.69 -11.13
CA SER A 829 -3.59 19.66 -10.12
C SER A 829 -4.44 20.93 -10.27
N ILE A 830 -5.43 21.09 -9.39
CA ILE A 830 -6.41 22.20 -9.35
C ILE A 830 -5.81 23.59 -9.03
N PHE A 831 -4.48 23.77 -9.12
CA PHE A 831 -3.80 25.02 -8.76
C PHE A 831 -2.94 25.65 -9.87
N ASP A 832 -3.14 25.27 -11.12
CA ASP A 832 -2.64 26.03 -12.27
C ASP A 832 -3.63 25.92 -13.44
N ASP A 833 -4.57 26.87 -13.55
CA ASP A 833 -5.39 27.05 -14.75
C ASP A 833 -5.43 28.53 -15.15
N GLU A 834 -4.78 28.83 -16.28
CA GLU A 834 -4.98 30.05 -17.05
C GLU A 834 -6.44 30.17 -17.53
N PRO A 835 -7.01 31.39 -17.64
CA PRO A 835 -8.43 31.55 -17.90
C PRO A 835 -8.76 31.34 -19.38
N ALA A 836 -9.37 30.20 -19.70
CA ALA A 836 -10.09 30.00 -20.94
C ALA A 836 -11.42 30.79 -20.93
N ILE A 837 -11.49 31.85 -21.73
CA ILE A 837 -12.72 32.60 -22.01
C ILE A 837 -13.70 31.72 -22.79
N LYS A 838 -14.77 31.28 -22.13
CA LYS A 838 -15.96 30.70 -22.75
C LYS A 838 -16.67 31.75 -23.61
N ASN A 839 -16.60 31.61 -24.93
CA ASN A 839 -17.59 32.20 -25.83
C ASN A 839 -18.59 31.13 -26.32
N ARG A 840 -19.80 31.34 -25.87
CA ARG A 840 -21.09 30.72 -26.20
C ARG A 840 -21.30 30.67 -27.72
N LYS A 841 -21.56 29.50 -28.31
CA LYS A 841 -22.53 29.32 -29.40
C LYS A 841 -22.89 27.85 -29.64
N GLU A 842 -24.20 27.64 -29.73
CA GLU A 842 -24.90 26.38 -29.99
C GLU A 842 -24.78 25.92 -31.46
N LYS A 843 -24.92 24.59 -31.63
CA LYS A 843 -25.50 23.85 -32.78
C LYS A 843 -24.99 24.17 -34.20
N LEU A 844 -24.20 23.25 -34.78
CA LEU A 844 -24.61 22.46 -35.97
C LEU A 844 -23.63 21.31 -36.27
N GLN A 845 -24.14 20.31 -36.98
CA GLN A 845 -23.65 18.95 -37.21
C GLN A 845 -22.45 18.82 -38.21
N SER A 846 -21.54 17.91 -37.85
CA SER A 846 -20.76 16.93 -38.67
C SER A 846 -20.24 17.27 -40.09
N LYS A 847 -18.92 17.11 -40.32
CA LYS A 847 -18.30 16.03 -41.13
C LYS A 847 -16.76 16.11 -41.23
N ASP A 848 -16.14 14.93 -41.08
CA ASP A 848 -14.91 14.35 -41.70
C ASP A 848 -13.53 15.06 -41.54
N LEU A 849 -12.62 14.64 -40.64
CA LEU A 849 -11.57 13.57 -40.69
C LEU A 849 -10.14 14.13 -41.04
N PRO A 850 -8.99 13.49 -40.71
CA PRO A 850 -8.36 13.26 -39.40
C PRO A 850 -6.90 13.78 -39.27
N CYS A 851 -6.43 13.83 -38.02
CA CYS A 851 -5.07 14.14 -37.55
C CYS A 851 -4.02 13.04 -37.87
N THR A 852 -2.78 13.41 -38.22
CA THR A 852 -1.58 12.70 -37.69
C THR A 852 -0.25 13.47 -37.88
N LYS A 853 0.57 13.41 -36.81
CA LYS A 853 2.05 13.44 -36.74
C LYS A 853 2.78 14.77 -36.52
N LEU A 854 3.26 14.95 -35.29
CA LEU A 854 4.60 15.50 -35.03
C LEU A 854 5.67 14.39 -35.18
N PRO A 855 6.92 14.75 -35.52
CA PRO A 855 7.98 14.66 -34.49
C PRO A 855 9.02 15.81 -34.51
N ILE A 856 9.82 15.80 -33.43
CA ILE A 856 10.75 16.79 -32.81
C ILE A 856 12.10 17.01 -33.59
N PRO A 857 12.90 18.08 -33.31
CA PRO A 857 13.57 18.93 -34.33
C PRO A 857 15.13 18.90 -34.40
N GLY A 858 15.67 19.47 -35.49
CA GLY A 858 17.07 19.96 -35.66
C GLY A 858 17.54 20.07 -37.13
N SER A 859 17.77 21.31 -37.65
CA SER A 859 18.46 21.73 -38.93
C SER A 859 17.68 22.85 -39.67
N VAL A 860 17.88 24.14 -39.39
CA VAL A 860 18.77 25.14 -40.05
C VAL A 860 18.43 25.48 -41.53
N ASP A 861 17.86 26.68 -41.68
CA ASP A 861 17.95 27.75 -42.70
C ASP A 861 17.84 27.49 -44.22
N SER A 862 16.90 28.20 -44.88
CA SER A 862 17.25 29.35 -45.74
C SER A 862 16.04 30.02 -46.44
N GLN A 863 16.02 31.37 -46.36
CA GLN A 863 15.63 32.37 -47.37
C GLN A 863 14.14 32.71 -47.65
N ASN A 864 13.76 33.89 -47.14
CA ASN A 864 12.74 34.86 -47.63
C ASN A 864 13.27 35.60 -48.90
N PRO A 865 12.45 36.28 -49.76
CA PRO A 865 11.84 37.60 -49.45
C PRO A 865 10.49 38.03 -50.12
N ASP A 866 9.75 38.89 -49.40
CA ASP A 866 8.99 40.13 -49.75
C ASP A 866 7.97 40.13 -50.95
N ASP A 867 6.81 40.82 -51.01
CA ASP A 867 6.25 41.97 -50.28
C ASP A 867 4.74 42.25 -50.62
N HIS A 868 4.05 43.03 -49.76
CA HIS A 868 2.81 43.87 -49.96
C HIS A 868 1.37 43.26 -50.05
N SER A 869 0.51 43.35 -49.02
CA SER A 869 -0.52 44.39 -48.63
C SER A 869 -1.92 44.25 -49.32
N ALA A 870 -3.13 44.46 -48.77
CA ALA A 870 -3.75 44.63 -47.45
C ALA A 870 -5.30 44.43 -47.61
N GLY A 871 -6.05 43.92 -46.62
CA GLY A 871 -7.52 43.74 -46.74
C GLY A 871 -8.26 43.04 -45.58
N THR A 872 -8.40 43.75 -44.46
CA THR A 872 -9.45 43.79 -43.41
C THR A 872 -10.40 42.59 -43.14
N GLY A 873 -10.24 41.94 -41.97
CA GLY A 873 -11.24 41.10 -41.26
C GLY A 873 -10.64 40.45 -39.99
N PRO A 874 -11.24 40.56 -38.79
CA PRO A 874 -10.52 40.33 -37.52
C PRO A 874 -10.41 38.83 -37.21
N LYS A 875 -9.17 38.33 -37.11
CA LYS A 875 -8.86 37.01 -36.54
C LYS A 875 -8.49 37.17 -35.07
N ASN A 876 -9.07 36.29 -34.27
CA ASN A 876 -8.72 36.02 -32.88
C ASN A 876 -7.25 35.59 -32.79
N ASP A 877 -6.41 36.44 -32.20
CA ASP A 877 -5.17 36.08 -31.54
C ASP A 877 -5.24 36.62 -30.10
N LEU A 878 -5.71 35.77 -29.19
CA LEU A 878 -5.37 35.82 -27.77
C LEU A 878 -4.27 34.76 -27.60
N TYR A 879 -3.20 35.12 -26.90
CA TYR A 879 -1.92 34.40 -26.73
C TYR A 879 -0.78 34.73 -27.71
N ARG A 880 -0.64 36.00 -28.10
CA ARG A 880 0.66 36.70 -28.17
C ARG A 880 0.37 38.18 -28.39
N THR A 881 1.01 39.06 -27.63
CA THR A 881 1.11 40.50 -27.91
C THR A 881 -0.12 41.37 -27.58
N VAL A 882 -0.18 41.86 -26.33
CA VAL A 882 -0.57 43.25 -26.05
C VAL A 882 0.72 43.99 -25.70
N ILE A 883 1.48 44.34 -26.73
CA ILE A 883 2.45 45.44 -26.73
C ILE A 883 1.76 46.55 -27.51
N LEU A 884 1.10 47.46 -26.79
CA LEU A 884 0.48 48.69 -27.31
C LEU A 884 0.12 49.52 -26.06
N GLY A 885 0.67 50.69 -25.80
CA GLY A 885 1.82 51.37 -26.39
C GLY A 885 2.45 52.23 -25.29
N LEU A 886 3.77 52.23 -25.24
CA LEU A 886 4.55 53.19 -24.47
C LEU A 886 5.48 53.90 -25.47
N PRO A 887 5.81 55.18 -25.24
CA PRO A 887 6.74 55.89 -26.09
C PRO A 887 8.07 55.16 -26.08
N ALA A 888 8.76 55.15 -27.22
CA ALA A 888 10.13 54.69 -27.29
C ALA A 888 10.95 55.41 -26.21
N VAL A 889 11.32 54.68 -25.15
CA VAL A 889 12.39 55.12 -24.26
C VAL A 889 13.66 54.77 -25.00
N ASP A 890 14.28 55.83 -25.50
CA ASP A 890 15.60 55.83 -26.09
C ASP A 890 16.56 55.01 -25.23
N LYS A 891 17.37 54.14 -25.85
CA LYS A 891 18.54 53.55 -25.18
C LYS A 891 19.59 54.65 -25.06
N GLY A 892 19.28 55.62 -24.21
CA GLY A 892 20.20 56.62 -23.71
C GLY A 892 21.35 55.89 -23.03
N GLN A 893 22.54 56.33 -23.41
CA GLN A 893 23.89 56.00 -22.95
C GLN A 893 23.97 55.16 -21.66
N ARG A 894 24.84 54.14 -21.72
CA ARG A 894 25.49 53.53 -20.53
C ARG A 894 26.03 54.64 -19.63
N GLU A 895 25.22 55.10 -18.70
CA GLU A 895 25.66 55.94 -17.60
C GLU A 895 26.28 55.04 -16.54
N ASP A 896 27.56 55.31 -16.33
CA ASP A 896 28.38 55.07 -15.14
C ASP A 896 28.16 53.76 -14.38
N VAL A 897 29.19 52.92 -14.48
CA VAL A 897 29.58 51.98 -13.41
C VAL A 897 29.54 52.77 -12.10
N ALA A 898 28.46 52.60 -11.34
CA ALA A 898 28.28 53.26 -10.06
C ALA A 898 29.46 52.82 -9.17
N TYR A 899 30.42 53.72 -9.01
CA TYR A 899 31.50 53.59 -8.06
C TYR A 899 30.83 53.44 -6.69
N ILE A 900 30.84 52.22 -6.14
CA ILE A 900 30.31 51.95 -4.80
C ILE A 900 31.19 52.79 -3.86
N PRO A 901 30.66 53.84 -3.21
CA PRO A 901 31.47 54.59 -2.27
C PRO A 901 31.89 53.63 -1.16
N LEU A 902 33.17 53.66 -0.78
CA LEU A 902 33.61 52.96 0.43
C LEU A 902 32.77 53.53 1.58
N VAL A 903 31.85 52.72 2.12
CA VAL A 903 30.91 53.19 3.14
C VAL A 903 31.67 53.30 4.45
N GLU A 904 32.00 54.53 4.85
CA GLU A 904 32.59 54.80 6.16
C GLU A 904 31.51 54.75 7.23
N PHE A 905 31.50 53.65 7.98
CA PHE A 905 30.65 53.48 9.15
C PHE A 905 31.21 54.28 10.32
N SER A 906 30.32 55.00 11.02
CA SER A 906 30.66 55.71 12.25
C SER A 906 30.99 54.77 13.41
N CYS A 907 30.50 53.53 13.36
CA CYS A 907 30.75 52.47 14.34
C CYS A 907 31.40 51.27 13.64
N SER A 908 32.51 50.75 14.17
CA SER A 908 33.25 49.64 13.53
C SER A 908 32.44 48.33 13.51
N GLN A 909 31.56 48.16 14.51
CA GLN A 909 30.66 47.01 14.64
C GLN A 909 29.49 47.07 13.63
N SER A 910 29.18 48.23 13.03
CA SER A 910 28.18 48.35 11.97
C SER A 910 28.51 47.51 10.73
N ARG A 911 29.80 47.20 10.50
CA ARG A 911 30.23 46.30 9.40
C ARG A 911 29.61 44.90 9.51
N LEU A 912 29.42 44.40 10.73
CA LEU A 912 28.85 43.06 10.98
C LEU A 912 27.37 42.96 10.58
N LEU A 913 26.65 44.09 10.57
CA LEU A 913 25.25 44.17 10.18
C LEU A 913 25.08 44.79 8.78
N SER A 914 26.16 45.00 8.05
CA SER A 914 26.11 45.60 6.72
C SER A 914 25.50 44.64 5.69
N LEU A 915 24.74 45.21 4.75
CA LEU A 915 24.17 44.46 3.64
C LEU A 915 25.29 44.08 2.64
N PRO A 916 25.24 42.87 2.05
CA PRO A 916 26.17 42.43 1.01
C PRO A 916 26.33 43.49 -0.09
N GLU A 917 27.57 43.70 -0.54
CA GLU A 917 27.87 44.74 -1.53
C GLU A 917 27.12 44.54 -2.84
N GLU A 918 26.92 43.27 -3.21
CA GLU A 918 26.16 42.85 -4.38
C GLU A 918 24.69 43.29 -4.37
N TRP A 919 24.12 43.58 -3.20
CA TRP A 919 22.74 44.04 -3.08
C TRP A 919 22.63 45.57 -3.19
N ARG A 920 23.76 46.29 -3.17
CA ARG A 920 23.77 47.77 -3.19
C ARG A 920 23.60 48.34 -4.60
N SER A 921 24.01 47.60 -5.63
CA SER A 921 23.90 48.01 -7.03
C SER A 921 22.53 47.62 -7.61
N ASN A 922 21.57 48.55 -7.55
CA ASN A 922 20.26 48.37 -8.20
C ASN A 922 20.03 49.43 -9.30
N SER A 923 19.16 49.10 -10.25
CA SER A 923 18.78 49.93 -11.41
C SER A 923 17.68 50.95 -11.11
N THR A 924 17.26 51.08 -9.84
CA THR A 924 16.15 51.96 -9.47
C THR A 924 16.60 53.42 -9.45
N PRO A 925 15.82 54.37 -10.03
CA PRO A 925 16.17 55.78 -9.98
C PRO A 925 16.33 56.27 -8.54
N ARG A 926 17.50 56.82 -8.20
CA ARG A 926 17.83 57.31 -6.85
C ARG A 926 16.83 58.36 -6.35
N SER A 927 16.29 59.18 -7.27
CA SER A 927 15.24 60.17 -6.97
C SER A 927 13.96 59.51 -6.41
N LYS A 928 13.57 58.36 -6.94
CA LYS A 928 12.37 57.64 -6.50
C LYS A 928 12.58 56.92 -5.17
N ILE A 929 13.78 56.37 -4.94
CA ILE A 929 14.15 55.84 -3.63
C ILE A 929 14.13 56.95 -2.57
N LEU A 930 14.61 58.15 -2.90
CA LEU A 930 14.56 59.29 -1.99
C LEU A 930 13.12 59.72 -1.69
N GLU A 931 12.24 59.72 -2.68
CA GLU A 931 10.81 60.01 -2.49
C GLU A 931 10.15 58.98 -1.55
N MET A 932 10.40 57.69 -1.77
CA MET A 932 9.83 56.62 -0.94
C MET A 932 10.49 56.47 0.43
N SER A 933 11.70 57.02 0.63
CA SER A 933 12.40 56.97 1.91
C SER A 933 11.61 57.57 3.07
N ALA A 934 10.65 58.47 2.79
CA ALA A 934 9.74 59.01 3.78
C ALA A 934 8.80 57.96 4.42
N LEU A 935 8.58 56.82 3.75
CA LEU A 935 7.78 55.70 4.26
C LEU A 935 8.60 54.77 5.16
N PHE A 936 9.92 54.97 5.29
CA PHE A 936 10.76 54.11 6.09
C PHE A 936 10.50 54.31 7.60
N PRO A 937 10.16 53.24 8.35
CA PRO A 937 9.86 53.36 9.77
C PRO A 937 11.15 53.37 10.60
N GLU A 938 11.72 54.57 10.78
CA GLU A 938 12.97 54.78 11.54
C GLU A 938 12.89 54.23 12.97
N ASP A 939 11.80 54.50 13.67
CA ASP A 939 11.59 54.07 15.06
C ASP A 939 11.59 52.54 15.18
N TRP A 940 11.03 51.86 14.15
CA TRP A 940 11.04 50.40 14.06
C TRP A 940 12.45 49.86 13.77
N TYR A 941 13.18 50.47 12.83
CA TYR A 941 14.57 50.09 12.55
C TYR A 941 15.44 50.14 13.81
N GLN A 942 15.35 51.24 14.57
CA GLN A 942 16.08 51.39 15.82
C GLN A 942 15.61 50.39 16.88
N PHE A 943 14.31 50.09 16.94
CA PHE A 943 13.77 49.07 17.85
C PHE A 943 14.32 47.68 17.55
N VAL A 944 14.32 47.25 16.28
CA VAL A 944 14.81 45.93 15.86
C VAL A 944 16.30 45.77 16.16
N LEU A 945 17.12 46.80 15.90
CA LEU A 945 18.55 46.76 16.25
C LEU A 945 18.78 46.54 17.75
N ARG A 946 18.01 47.22 18.61
CA ARG A 946 18.10 47.06 20.07
C ARG A 946 17.71 45.66 20.57
N GLN A 947 17.00 44.88 19.75
CA GLN A 947 16.54 43.53 20.08
C GLN A 947 17.52 42.41 19.67
N LEU A 948 18.66 42.73 19.05
CA LEU A 948 19.61 41.72 18.56
C LEU A 948 20.35 40.99 19.70
N GLU A 949 20.48 39.67 19.58
CA GLU A 949 21.14 38.81 20.58
C GLU A 949 22.64 38.60 20.35
N CYS A 950 23.17 38.94 19.17
CA CYS A 950 24.52 38.57 18.75
C CYS A 950 25.67 39.17 19.60
N PHE A 951 25.42 40.21 20.39
CA PHE A 951 26.43 40.86 21.23
C PHE A 951 26.35 40.33 22.68
N HIS A 952 27.28 39.46 23.07
CA HIS A 952 27.29 38.74 24.36
C HIS A 952 28.05 39.45 25.51
N SER A 953 28.34 40.75 25.39
CA SER A 953 29.14 41.52 26.38
C SER A 953 28.27 42.44 27.25
N GLU A 954 28.74 42.79 28.45
CA GLU A 954 28.11 43.78 29.35
C GLU A 954 27.94 45.18 28.69
N GLU A 955 28.67 45.46 27.60
CA GLU A 955 28.54 46.69 26.80
C GLU A 955 27.46 46.62 25.69
N LYS A 956 26.64 45.56 25.66
CA LYS A 956 25.62 45.31 24.62
C LYS A 956 24.74 46.53 24.32
N SER A 957 24.26 47.23 25.35
CA SER A 957 23.37 48.39 25.17
C SER A 957 24.09 49.56 24.48
N ARG A 958 25.34 49.83 24.86
CA ARG A 958 26.13 50.95 24.33
C ARG A 958 26.52 50.73 22.87
N VAL A 959 26.97 49.52 22.53
CA VAL A 959 27.34 49.16 21.15
C VAL A 959 26.11 49.25 20.22
N LEU A 960 24.96 48.77 20.67
CA LEU A 960 23.71 48.85 19.89
C LEU A 960 23.22 50.30 19.73
N GLU A 961 23.43 51.17 20.71
CA GLU A 961 23.13 52.60 20.58
C GLU A 961 24.07 53.31 19.59
N GLU A 962 25.35 52.92 19.55
CA GLU A 962 26.32 53.46 18.58
C GLU A 962 26.01 53.00 17.15
N ILE A 963 25.64 51.73 16.97
CA ILE A 963 25.17 51.20 15.67
C ILE A 963 23.87 51.88 15.23
N ALA A 964 22.92 52.10 16.14
CA ALA A 964 21.64 52.75 15.81
C ALA A 964 21.81 54.22 15.37
N LYS A 965 22.89 54.88 15.78
CA LYS A 965 23.25 56.25 15.36
C LYS A 965 24.01 56.28 14.03
N ASP A 966 24.41 55.13 13.50
CA ASP A 966 25.18 55.03 12.26
C ASP A 966 24.32 55.35 11.04
N LYS A 967 24.46 56.58 10.56
CA LYS A 967 23.70 57.09 9.42
C LYS A 967 24.01 56.33 8.14
N ALA A 968 25.25 55.90 7.94
CA ALA A 968 25.67 55.20 6.74
C ALA A 968 25.03 53.81 6.65
N LEU A 969 25.00 53.09 7.79
CA LEU A 969 24.31 51.80 7.87
C LEU A 969 22.81 51.95 7.61
N LYS A 970 22.18 52.96 8.23
CA LYS A 970 20.77 53.24 7.97
C LYS A 970 20.50 53.53 6.49
N ASP A 971 21.26 54.42 5.88
CA ASP A 971 21.04 54.85 4.49
C ASP A 971 21.13 53.63 3.53
N LEU A 972 21.99 52.65 3.83
CA LEU A 972 22.04 51.38 3.10
C LEU A 972 20.75 50.55 3.23
N TYR A 973 20.22 50.41 4.46
CA TYR A 973 18.96 49.69 4.69
C TYR A 973 17.78 50.40 4.03
N VAL A 974 17.69 51.74 4.15
CA VAL A 974 16.66 52.54 3.49
C VAL A 974 16.69 52.30 1.99
N HIS A 975 17.87 52.42 1.35
CA HIS A 975 18.02 52.24 -0.09
C HIS A 975 17.62 50.84 -0.55
N THR A 976 18.07 49.81 0.15
CA THR A 976 17.84 48.41 -0.24
C THR A 976 16.38 47.99 0.00
N VAL A 977 15.80 48.35 1.16
CA VAL A 977 14.40 48.03 1.49
C VAL A 977 13.45 48.73 0.52
N MET A 978 13.69 50.01 0.20
CA MET A 978 12.85 50.74 -0.75
C MET A 978 13.00 50.21 -2.18
N ALA A 979 14.20 49.82 -2.60
CA ALA A 979 14.40 49.16 -3.88
C ALA A 979 13.63 47.83 -3.97
N CYS A 980 13.64 47.02 -2.90
CA CYS A 980 12.87 45.77 -2.84
C CYS A 980 11.35 46.06 -2.87
N TYR A 981 10.89 47.05 -2.11
CA TYR A 981 9.48 47.47 -2.08
C TYR A 981 8.99 47.92 -3.46
N ILE A 982 9.76 48.75 -4.16
CA ILE A 982 9.49 49.17 -5.55
C ILE A 982 9.50 47.96 -6.50
N GLY A 983 10.40 47.00 -6.29
CA GLY A 983 10.44 45.76 -7.07
C GLY A 983 9.17 44.91 -6.95
N LEU A 984 8.48 44.95 -5.81
CA LEU A 984 7.26 44.16 -5.58
C LEU A 984 5.99 44.82 -6.12
N PHE A 985 5.89 46.16 -6.06
CA PHE A 985 4.68 46.89 -6.42
C PHE A 985 4.79 47.78 -7.66
N GLY A 986 6.00 47.95 -8.21
CA GLY A 986 6.28 48.88 -9.29
C GLY A 986 6.54 50.31 -8.80
N ILE A 987 6.73 51.22 -9.76
CA ILE A 987 7.07 52.63 -9.49
C ILE A 987 5.84 53.40 -8.95
N ASP A 988 4.64 52.95 -9.33
CA ASP A 988 3.38 53.55 -8.90
C ASP A 988 2.95 52.96 -7.55
N ASN A 989 2.91 53.79 -6.51
CA ASN A 989 2.57 53.40 -5.13
C ASN A 989 1.06 53.12 -4.94
N GLY A 990 0.41 52.46 -5.91
CA GLY A 990 -1.01 52.10 -5.87
C GLY A 990 -1.37 51.13 -4.75
N VAL A 991 -2.66 50.97 -4.47
CA VAL A 991 -3.16 49.88 -3.60
C VAL A 991 -3.08 48.59 -4.41
N PRO A 992 -2.36 47.55 -3.93
CA PRO A 992 -2.21 46.32 -4.69
C PRO A 992 -3.55 45.60 -4.83
N SER A 993 -3.79 45.01 -6.00
CA SER A 993 -4.95 44.15 -6.18
C SER A 993 -4.74 42.79 -5.49
N PRO A 994 -5.80 42.10 -5.04
CA PRO A 994 -5.71 40.74 -4.50
C PRO A 994 -4.97 39.77 -5.43
N GLY A 995 -5.21 39.87 -6.74
CA GLY A 995 -4.51 39.07 -7.75
C GLY A 995 -3.01 39.39 -7.84
N GLN A 996 -2.60 40.65 -7.63
CA GLN A 996 -1.19 41.01 -7.54
C GLN A 996 -0.54 40.42 -6.28
N LEU A 997 -1.24 40.40 -5.13
CA LEU A 997 -0.72 39.78 -3.92
C LEU A 997 -0.48 38.28 -4.10
N VAL A 998 -1.45 37.56 -4.68
CA VAL A 998 -1.30 36.12 -4.96
C VAL A 998 -0.16 35.86 -5.95
N ARG A 999 -0.05 36.68 -7.00
CA ARG A 999 1.04 36.55 -7.98
C ARG A 999 2.41 36.67 -7.32
N VAL A 1000 2.61 37.71 -6.49
CA VAL A 1000 3.87 37.94 -5.78
C VAL A 1000 4.13 36.85 -4.73
N TYR A 1001 3.09 36.38 -4.03
CA TYR A 1001 3.18 35.25 -3.10
C TYR A 1001 3.70 33.97 -3.78
N ASN A 1002 3.22 33.71 -5.01
CA ASN A 1002 3.62 32.58 -5.84
C ASN A 1002 5.02 32.75 -6.48
N GLY A 1003 5.65 33.93 -6.32
CA GLY A 1003 6.97 34.24 -6.86
C GLY A 1003 6.96 35.00 -8.20
N GLY A 1004 5.78 35.38 -8.71
CA GLY A 1004 5.67 36.23 -9.89
C GLY A 1004 5.83 37.71 -9.55
N LEU A 1005 6.89 38.34 -10.06
CA LEU A 1005 7.14 39.77 -9.91
C LEU A 1005 6.52 40.57 -11.07
N PRO A 1006 6.04 41.81 -10.84
CA PRO A 1006 5.62 42.70 -11.92
C PRO A 1006 6.81 43.12 -12.78
N TRP A 1007 6.56 43.42 -14.06
CA TRP A 1007 7.57 43.97 -14.96
C TRP A 1007 7.98 45.38 -14.50
N ALA A 1008 9.18 45.50 -13.94
CA ALA A 1008 9.82 46.76 -13.53
C ALA A 1008 11.32 46.65 -13.81
N GLY A 1009 12.03 47.78 -13.95
CA GLY A 1009 13.49 47.77 -14.15
C GLY A 1009 14.28 47.07 -13.02
N THR A 1010 13.66 46.88 -11.86
CA THR A 1010 14.16 46.16 -10.68
C THR A 1010 13.91 44.66 -10.70
N LEU A 1011 13.12 44.15 -11.67
CA LEU A 1011 12.84 42.71 -11.84
C LEU A 1011 14.12 41.93 -12.09
N ASP A 1012 14.94 42.40 -13.05
CA ASP A 1012 16.19 41.75 -13.42
C ASP A 1012 17.15 41.75 -12.23
N TRP A 1013 17.27 42.86 -11.51
CA TRP A 1013 18.11 42.97 -10.32
C TRP A 1013 17.72 41.99 -9.19
N LEU A 1014 16.43 41.89 -8.84
CA LEU A 1014 15.98 40.93 -7.83
C LEU A 1014 16.14 39.47 -8.31
N SER A 1015 15.85 39.21 -9.58
CA SER A 1015 15.94 37.87 -10.16
C SER A 1015 17.39 37.37 -10.27
N GLU A 1016 18.34 38.26 -10.53
CA GLU A 1016 19.78 37.97 -10.56
C GLU A 1016 20.37 37.68 -9.16
N LYS A 1017 19.66 38.03 -8.08
CA LYS A 1017 20.12 37.87 -6.70
C LYS A 1017 19.21 36.89 -5.93
N PRO A 1018 19.42 35.57 -6.06
CA PRO A 1018 18.49 34.56 -5.55
C PRO A 1018 18.32 34.57 -4.02
N GLU A 1019 19.38 34.91 -3.27
CA GLU A 1019 19.32 35.01 -1.81
C GLU A 1019 18.46 36.19 -1.35
N LEU A 1020 18.67 37.38 -1.96
CA LEU A 1020 17.85 38.55 -1.68
C LEU A 1020 16.40 38.30 -2.08
N PHE A 1021 16.16 37.71 -3.26
CA PHE A 1021 14.82 37.34 -3.70
C PHE A 1021 14.12 36.40 -2.71
N HIS A 1022 14.83 35.39 -2.19
CA HIS A 1022 14.28 34.50 -1.18
C HIS A 1022 13.89 35.24 0.11
N LEU A 1023 14.73 36.17 0.60
CA LEU A 1023 14.44 36.98 1.78
C LEU A 1023 13.27 37.94 1.57
N VAL A 1024 13.21 38.60 0.41
CA VAL A 1024 12.11 39.50 0.03
C VAL A 1024 10.80 38.73 -0.06
N ARG A 1025 10.82 37.55 -0.69
CA ARG A 1025 9.66 36.65 -0.78
C ARG A 1025 9.23 36.16 0.60
N LYS A 1026 10.18 35.79 1.47
CA LYS A 1026 9.91 35.41 2.87
C LYS A 1026 9.24 36.56 3.63
N ALA A 1027 9.76 37.78 3.51
CA ALA A 1027 9.17 38.96 4.14
C ALA A 1027 7.74 39.22 3.62
N PHE A 1028 7.53 39.14 2.30
CA PHE A 1028 6.21 39.29 1.71
C PHE A 1028 5.20 38.26 2.24
N ARG A 1029 5.61 36.99 2.33
CA ARG A 1029 4.79 35.91 2.88
C ARG A 1029 4.44 36.13 4.35
N TYR A 1030 5.39 36.63 5.15
CA TYR A 1030 5.18 36.97 6.55
C TYR A 1030 4.17 38.11 6.70
N THR A 1031 4.29 39.17 5.89
CA THR A 1031 3.34 40.28 5.88
C THR A 1031 1.94 39.82 5.49
N LEU A 1032 1.82 38.90 4.52
CA LEU A 1032 0.52 38.38 4.11
C LEU A 1032 -0.13 37.56 5.23
N LYS A 1033 0.64 36.74 5.93
CA LYS A 1033 0.16 36.04 7.13
C LYS A 1033 -0.24 37.03 8.23
N LEU A 1034 0.56 38.07 8.46
CA LEU A 1034 0.29 39.11 9.45
C LEU A 1034 -1.04 39.84 9.17
N MET A 1035 -1.31 40.17 7.91
CA MET A 1035 -2.57 40.78 7.49
C MET A 1035 -3.77 39.87 7.80
N VAL A 1036 -3.65 38.57 7.52
CA VAL A 1036 -4.70 37.58 7.85
C VAL A 1036 -4.89 37.46 9.36
N ASP A 1037 -3.80 37.47 10.13
CA ASP A 1037 -3.86 37.37 11.60
C ASP A 1037 -4.46 38.62 12.23
N LYS A 1038 -4.07 39.82 11.78
CA LYS A 1038 -4.67 41.08 12.25
C LYS A 1038 -6.17 41.13 11.99
N ALA A 1039 -6.59 40.67 10.82
CA ALA A 1039 -8.01 40.60 10.48
C ALA A 1039 -8.78 39.60 11.36
N SER A 1040 -8.13 38.55 11.85
CA SER A 1040 -8.76 37.46 12.61
C SER A 1040 -8.68 37.64 14.12
N LEU A 1041 -7.57 38.17 14.64
CA LEU A 1041 -7.23 38.27 16.06
C LEU A 1041 -7.34 39.71 16.61
N GLY A 1042 -7.37 40.71 15.73
CA GLY A 1042 -7.34 42.12 16.08
C GLY A 1042 -6.03 42.82 15.72
N PRO A 1043 -5.98 44.16 15.76
CA PRO A 1043 -4.78 44.92 15.44
C PRO A 1043 -3.67 44.70 16.47
N ILE A 1044 -2.42 44.88 16.03
CA ILE A 1044 -1.23 44.78 16.90
C ILE A 1044 -1.07 46.08 17.68
N GLU A 1045 -0.92 45.98 19.00
CA GLU A 1045 -0.90 47.13 19.93
C GLU A 1045 0.49 47.81 19.96
N ASP A 1046 1.58 47.05 19.90
CA ASP A 1046 2.94 47.60 20.01
C ASP A 1046 4.03 46.89 19.16
N PHE A 1047 5.21 47.50 19.11
CA PHE A 1047 6.37 46.96 18.39
C PHE A 1047 6.90 45.64 18.98
N LYS A 1048 6.68 45.40 20.27
CA LYS A 1048 7.14 44.19 20.94
C LYS A 1048 6.27 43.00 20.52
N GLU A 1049 4.97 43.18 20.46
CA GLU A 1049 4.00 42.23 19.95
C GLU A 1049 4.31 41.89 18.48
N LEU A 1050 4.52 42.90 17.61
CA LEU A 1050 4.93 42.65 16.22
C LEU A 1050 6.20 41.79 16.13
N THR A 1051 7.22 42.10 16.95
CA THR A 1051 8.46 41.32 16.97
C THR A 1051 8.22 39.89 17.46
N ASN A 1052 7.35 39.69 18.44
CA ASN A 1052 6.98 38.37 18.93
C ASN A 1052 6.28 37.56 17.84
N CYS A 1053 5.33 38.15 17.11
CA CYS A 1053 4.66 37.52 15.97
C CYS A 1053 5.67 37.08 14.90
N LEU A 1054 6.62 37.94 14.52
CA LEU A 1054 7.63 37.61 13.50
C LEU A 1054 8.61 36.52 13.96
N ARG A 1055 9.00 36.51 15.25
CA ARG A 1055 9.79 35.42 15.84
C ARG A 1055 9.02 34.11 15.86
N GLU A 1056 7.73 34.14 16.17
CA GLU A 1056 6.84 32.99 16.09
C GLU A 1056 6.77 32.46 14.65
N TYR A 1057 6.60 33.33 13.65
CA TYR A 1057 6.59 32.89 12.25
C TYR A 1057 7.91 32.24 11.83
N GLU A 1058 9.06 32.75 12.29
CA GLU A 1058 10.37 32.13 12.01
C GLU A 1058 10.51 30.75 12.67
N ARG A 1059 10.13 30.62 13.95
CA ARG A 1059 10.32 29.40 14.74
C ARG A 1059 9.27 28.32 14.41
N ASP A 1060 8.00 28.68 14.42
CA ASP A 1060 6.87 27.75 14.51
C ASP A 1060 6.09 27.60 13.19
N TRP A 1061 6.24 28.53 12.23
CA TRP A 1061 5.49 28.52 10.96
C TRP A 1061 6.33 28.24 9.72
N TYR A 1062 5.84 27.42 8.79
CA TYR A 1062 6.30 27.43 7.40
C TYR A 1062 5.25 28.10 6.52
N ILE A 1063 5.62 29.18 5.84
CA ILE A 1063 4.72 29.98 5.02
C ILE A 1063 5.19 29.87 3.57
N GLY A 1064 4.42 29.19 2.73
CA GLY A 1064 4.82 28.88 1.36
C GLY A 1064 3.74 28.25 0.49
N LEU A 1065 4.18 27.55 -0.56
CA LEU A 1065 3.27 26.86 -1.48
C LEU A 1065 3.26 25.35 -1.19
N VAL A 1066 2.11 24.70 -1.39
CA VAL A 1066 2.01 23.24 -1.24
C VAL A 1066 2.88 22.50 -2.27
N SER A 1067 3.13 23.09 -3.43
CA SER A 1067 3.99 22.54 -4.48
C SER A 1067 5.50 22.64 -4.17
N GLU A 1068 5.90 23.43 -3.18
CA GLU A 1068 7.32 23.59 -2.81
C GLU A 1068 7.83 22.36 -2.03
N GLU A 1069 9.05 21.91 -2.35
CA GLU A 1069 9.66 20.77 -1.65
C GLU A 1069 9.93 21.07 -0.16
N GLN A 1070 10.15 22.34 0.19
CA GLN A 1070 10.31 22.77 1.58
C GLN A 1070 9.01 22.61 2.39
N TRP A 1071 7.82 22.65 1.75
CA TRP A 1071 6.54 22.35 2.42
C TRP A 1071 6.54 20.90 2.90
N LYS A 1072 6.92 19.97 2.03
CA LYS A 1072 7.03 18.55 2.37
C LYS A 1072 8.05 18.31 3.48
N ARG A 1073 9.22 18.96 3.40
CA ARG A 1073 10.24 18.87 4.46
C ARG A 1073 9.70 19.40 5.79
N ALA A 1074 9.02 20.55 5.79
CA ALA A 1074 8.43 21.12 7.02
C ALA A 1074 7.39 20.18 7.65
N ILE A 1075 6.59 19.47 6.85
CA ILE A 1075 5.68 18.43 7.34
C ILE A 1075 6.46 17.32 8.01
N LEU A 1076 7.47 16.75 7.34
CA LEU A 1076 8.29 15.65 7.86
C LEU A 1076 9.12 16.03 9.10
N GLU A 1077 9.54 17.29 9.20
CA GLU A 1077 10.22 17.87 10.36
C GLU A 1077 9.26 18.24 11.52
N GLU A 1078 7.95 17.96 11.38
CA GLU A 1078 6.92 18.25 12.37
C GLU A 1078 6.88 19.74 12.80
N LYS A 1079 7.00 20.67 11.84
CA LYS A 1079 6.88 22.10 12.14
C LYS A 1079 5.47 22.42 12.67
N PRO A 1080 5.31 23.17 13.78
CA PRO A 1080 4.03 23.33 14.46
C PRO A 1080 2.88 23.79 13.57
N CYS A 1081 3.12 24.78 12.70
CA CYS A 1081 2.11 25.35 11.84
C CYS A 1081 2.62 25.54 10.40
N LEU A 1082 1.73 25.40 9.41
CA LEU A 1082 2.01 25.73 8.02
C LEU A 1082 0.88 26.60 7.44
N PHE A 1083 1.23 27.52 6.55
CA PHE A 1083 0.29 28.41 5.88
C PHE A 1083 0.56 28.46 4.37
N CYS A 1084 -0.49 28.26 3.58
CA CYS A 1084 -0.48 28.44 2.14
C CYS A 1084 -1.64 29.34 1.71
N LEU A 1085 -1.37 30.20 0.72
CA LEU A 1085 -2.38 30.96 0.00
C LEU A 1085 -2.73 30.20 -1.30
N GLY A 1086 -4.00 30.15 -1.66
CA GLY A 1086 -4.51 29.51 -2.87
C GLY A 1086 -5.57 30.37 -3.56
N TYR A 1087 -5.88 30.02 -4.80
CA TYR A 1087 -6.96 30.62 -5.57
C TYR A 1087 -7.79 29.52 -6.22
N GLU A 1088 -9.07 29.46 -5.86
CA GLU A 1088 -10.00 28.48 -6.41
C GLU A 1088 -10.68 29.08 -7.64
N SER A 1089 -10.19 28.71 -8.83
CA SER A 1089 -10.66 29.26 -10.12
C SER A 1089 -12.14 28.95 -10.37
N SER A 1090 -12.64 27.79 -9.90
CA SER A 1090 -14.03 27.37 -10.08
C SER A 1090 -15.04 28.31 -9.41
N MET A 1091 -14.67 28.87 -8.26
CA MET A 1091 -15.51 29.77 -7.45
C MET A 1091 -15.08 31.23 -7.54
N GLY A 1092 -13.90 31.51 -8.11
CA GLY A 1092 -13.31 32.85 -8.17
C GLY A 1092 -12.91 33.41 -6.80
N VAL A 1093 -12.56 32.53 -5.86
CA VAL A 1093 -12.35 32.88 -4.44
C VAL A 1093 -10.91 32.61 -4.02
N TYR A 1094 -10.33 33.56 -3.28
CA TYR A 1094 -9.04 33.37 -2.60
C TYR A 1094 -9.21 32.54 -1.34
N THR A 1095 -8.37 31.53 -1.16
CA THR A 1095 -8.42 30.61 -0.02
C THR A 1095 -7.08 30.62 0.71
N SER A 1096 -7.11 30.35 2.02
CA SER A 1096 -5.91 29.98 2.77
C SER A 1096 -6.06 28.57 3.31
N ARG A 1097 -4.95 27.85 3.34
CA ARG A 1097 -4.82 26.53 3.94
C ARG A 1097 -3.88 26.65 5.13
N VAL A 1098 -4.37 26.29 6.31
CA VAL A 1098 -3.62 26.30 7.57
C VAL A 1098 -3.52 24.87 8.07
N LEU A 1099 -2.29 24.39 8.24
CA LEU A 1099 -2.03 23.12 8.92
C LEU A 1099 -1.54 23.40 10.34
N MET A 1100 -2.12 22.73 11.33
CA MET A 1100 -1.66 22.81 12.71
C MET A 1100 -1.40 21.42 13.27
N LEU A 1101 -0.18 21.21 13.78
CA LEU A 1101 0.25 19.97 14.38
C LEU A 1101 -0.27 19.88 15.82
N GLN A 1102 -1.22 18.99 16.08
CA GLN A 1102 -1.89 18.82 17.36
C GLN A 1102 -2.05 17.34 17.70
N GLU A 1103 -2.36 17.03 18.96
CA GLU A 1103 -2.69 15.67 19.38
C GLU A 1103 -4.16 15.38 19.06
N MET A 1104 -4.37 14.59 18.00
CA MET A 1104 -5.69 14.28 17.45
C MET A 1104 -6.09 12.85 17.79
N SER A 1105 -7.40 12.64 17.92
CA SER A 1105 -7.98 11.34 18.27
C SER A 1105 -8.25 10.53 17.00
N VAL A 1106 -7.47 9.47 16.78
CA VAL A 1106 -7.65 8.53 15.67
C VAL A 1106 -8.56 7.40 16.11
N HIS A 1107 -9.74 7.28 15.50
CA HIS A 1107 -10.68 6.19 15.77
C HIS A 1107 -10.25 4.95 15.01
N ILE A 1108 -10.18 3.79 15.68
CA ILE A 1108 -9.78 2.53 15.07
C ILE A 1108 -10.90 1.51 15.21
N GLY A 1109 -11.25 0.86 14.10
CA GLY A 1109 -12.11 -0.31 14.05
C GLY A 1109 -11.46 -1.47 13.31
N LYS A 1110 -11.85 -2.70 13.67
CA LYS A 1110 -11.48 -3.94 12.99
C LYS A 1110 -12.47 -4.26 11.89
N LEU A 1111 -11.98 -4.59 10.71
CA LEU A 1111 -12.80 -5.03 9.59
C LEU A 1111 -12.98 -6.56 9.62
N ASN A 1112 -14.11 -7.06 9.13
CA ASN A 1112 -14.27 -8.48 8.84
C ASN A 1112 -13.26 -8.86 7.74
N ALA A 1113 -12.26 -9.65 8.12
CA ALA A 1113 -11.18 -10.07 7.22
C ALA A 1113 -11.69 -10.82 5.99
N GLU A 1114 -12.81 -11.55 6.11
CA GLU A 1114 -13.40 -12.26 4.97
C GLU A 1114 -14.04 -11.31 3.96
N ALA A 1115 -14.65 -10.22 4.41
CA ALA A 1115 -15.20 -9.21 3.51
C ALA A 1115 -14.08 -8.60 2.65
N VAL A 1116 -12.93 -8.28 3.27
CA VAL A 1116 -11.75 -7.78 2.57
C VAL A 1116 -11.20 -8.82 1.60
N ARG A 1117 -10.96 -10.06 2.08
CA ARG A 1117 -10.43 -11.15 1.25
C ARG A 1117 -11.34 -11.49 0.07
N GLY A 1118 -12.66 -11.53 0.28
CA GLY A 1118 -13.65 -11.78 -0.77
C GLY A 1118 -13.67 -10.70 -1.83
N GLN A 1119 -13.69 -9.42 -1.43
CA GLN A 1119 -13.67 -8.30 -2.36
C GLN A 1119 -12.36 -8.23 -3.16
N TRP A 1120 -11.21 -8.33 -2.48
CA TRP A 1120 -9.90 -8.34 -3.15
C TRP A 1120 -9.70 -9.55 -4.06
N ALA A 1121 -10.36 -10.68 -3.80
CA ALA A 1121 -10.29 -11.85 -4.67
C ALA A 1121 -11.14 -11.67 -5.93
N ASN A 1122 -12.20 -10.87 -5.83
CA ASN A 1122 -13.10 -10.61 -6.94
C ASN A 1122 -12.58 -9.56 -7.92
N LEU A 1123 -11.65 -8.67 -7.51
CA LEU A 1123 -11.20 -7.53 -8.33
C LEU A 1123 -10.72 -7.95 -9.73
N SER A 1124 -9.86 -8.97 -9.81
CA SER A 1124 -9.37 -9.44 -11.11
C SER A 1124 -10.48 -10.06 -11.97
N TRP A 1125 -11.40 -10.81 -11.35
CA TRP A 1125 -12.53 -11.40 -12.05
C TRP A 1125 -13.47 -10.32 -12.57
N GLU A 1126 -13.78 -9.31 -11.75
CA GLU A 1126 -14.58 -8.16 -12.14
C GLU A 1126 -13.90 -7.38 -13.27
N LEU A 1127 -12.58 -7.20 -13.21
CA LEU A 1127 -11.82 -6.57 -14.28
C LEU A 1127 -11.94 -7.32 -15.60
N LEU A 1128 -11.86 -8.66 -15.55
CA LEU A 1128 -11.83 -9.50 -16.74
C LEU A 1128 -13.21 -9.76 -17.35
N TYR A 1129 -14.28 -9.78 -16.53
CA TYR A 1129 -15.61 -10.23 -16.98
C TYR A 1129 -16.73 -9.20 -16.75
N ALA A 1130 -16.51 -8.17 -15.92
CA ALA A 1130 -17.58 -7.26 -15.47
C ALA A 1130 -17.24 -5.76 -15.55
N THR A 1131 -16.07 -5.40 -16.07
CA THR A 1131 -15.56 -4.02 -16.18
C THR A 1131 -16.56 -3.08 -16.81
N ASN A 1132 -16.66 -1.86 -16.29
CA ASN A 1132 -17.49 -0.83 -16.88
C ASN A 1132 -16.78 -0.13 -18.03
N ASP A 1133 -17.54 0.59 -18.87
CA ASP A 1133 -16.97 1.42 -19.95
C ASP A 1133 -16.13 2.60 -19.39
N ASP A 1134 -16.13 2.77 -18.06
CA ASP A 1134 -15.35 3.75 -17.32
C ASP A 1134 -14.06 3.06 -16.83
N GLU A 1135 -12.91 3.41 -17.43
CA GLU A 1135 -11.61 2.73 -17.23
C GLU A 1135 -11.15 2.73 -15.77
N GLU A 1136 -11.61 3.70 -14.97
CA GLU A 1136 -11.26 3.84 -13.56
C GLU A 1136 -12.10 2.97 -12.59
N ARG A 1137 -13.23 2.38 -13.05
CA ARG A 1137 -14.25 1.87 -12.11
C ARG A 1137 -14.62 0.40 -12.32
N TYR A 1138 -14.27 -0.41 -11.32
CA TYR A 1138 -14.86 -1.74 -11.10
C TYR A 1138 -16.39 -1.63 -10.94
N SER A 1139 -17.11 -2.74 -11.18
CA SER A 1139 -18.57 -2.75 -11.30
C SER A 1139 -19.27 -1.84 -10.27
N ILE A 1140 -19.93 -0.78 -10.74
CA ILE A 1140 -20.43 0.33 -9.89
C ILE A 1140 -21.54 -0.18 -8.96
N GLN A 1141 -21.18 -0.59 -7.75
CA GLN A 1141 -22.11 -0.75 -6.64
C GLN A 1141 -21.41 -0.26 -5.38
N ALA A 1142 -21.65 1.00 -5.03
CA ALA A 1142 -21.31 1.52 -3.72
C ALA A 1142 -22.09 0.72 -2.67
N HIS A 1143 -21.37 0.15 -1.72
CA HIS A 1143 -21.97 -0.70 -0.70
C HIS A 1143 -21.51 -0.22 0.69
N PRO A 1144 -22.21 0.78 1.27
CA PRO A 1144 -21.81 1.42 2.53
C PRO A 1144 -21.52 0.46 3.68
N LEU A 1145 -22.31 -0.60 3.83
CA LEU A 1145 -22.12 -1.61 4.88
C LEU A 1145 -20.90 -2.54 4.66
N LEU A 1146 -20.41 -2.66 3.43
CA LEU A 1146 -19.26 -3.51 3.09
C LEU A 1146 -17.98 -2.69 2.86
N LEU A 1147 -18.09 -1.35 2.87
CA LEU A 1147 -17.00 -0.41 2.60
C LEU A 1147 -16.26 -0.78 1.31
N ARG A 1148 -17.02 -1.08 0.25
CA ARG A 1148 -16.47 -1.70 -0.95
C ARG A 1148 -15.45 -0.82 -1.66
N ASN A 1149 -15.79 0.44 -1.88
CA ASN A 1149 -14.89 1.36 -2.59
C ASN A 1149 -13.61 1.62 -1.76
N LEU A 1150 -13.74 1.85 -0.45
CA LEU A 1150 -12.59 2.00 0.44
C LEU A 1150 -11.69 0.75 0.45
N THR A 1151 -12.31 -0.43 0.44
CA THR A 1151 -11.57 -1.71 0.39
C THR A 1151 -10.89 -1.90 -0.97
N VAL A 1152 -11.55 -1.58 -2.08
CA VAL A 1152 -10.95 -1.62 -3.43
C VAL A 1152 -9.77 -0.66 -3.52
N GLN A 1153 -9.92 0.56 -3.01
CA GLN A 1153 -8.86 1.55 -2.99
C GLN A 1153 -7.62 1.08 -2.21
N ALA A 1154 -7.82 0.34 -1.12
CA ALA A 1154 -6.73 -0.22 -0.32
C ALA A 1154 -5.97 -1.40 -0.98
N ALA A 1155 -6.44 -1.93 -2.12
CA ALA A 1155 -5.75 -2.99 -2.87
C ALA A 1155 -4.45 -2.50 -3.53
N ASP A 1156 -3.55 -3.39 -3.91
CA ASP A 1156 -2.32 -2.98 -4.59
C ASP A 1156 -2.60 -2.55 -6.05
N PRO A 1157 -1.94 -1.50 -6.57
CA PRO A 1157 -1.96 -1.17 -7.99
C PRO A 1157 -1.54 -2.35 -8.88
N PRO A 1158 -2.12 -2.51 -10.09
CA PRO A 1158 -3.10 -1.64 -10.75
C PRO A 1158 -4.56 -1.87 -10.32
N LEU A 1159 -4.82 -2.76 -9.36
CA LEU A 1159 -6.19 -3.10 -8.97
C LEU A 1159 -6.79 -2.09 -7.99
N GLY A 1160 -5.98 -1.59 -7.05
CA GLY A 1160 -6.32 -0.47 -6.19
C GLY A 1160 -5.41 0.74 -6.44
N TYR A 1161 -5.60 1.79 -5.65
CA TYR A 1161 -4.89 3.06 -5.77
C TYR A 1161 -4.62 3.71 -4.40
N PRO A 1162 -3.97 3.00 -3.46
CA PRO A 1162 -3.60 3.58 -2.17
C PRO A 1162 -2.52 4.63 -2.42
N ILE A 1163 -2.67 5.82 -1.85
CA ILE A 1163 -1.71 6.91 -2.07
C ILE A 1163 -0.44 6.76 -1.23
N PHE A 1164 -0.47 5.89 -0.24
CA PHE A 1164 0.68 5.56 0.59
C PHE A 1164 0.63 4.09 0.99
N SER A 1165 1.78 3.42 1.03
CA SER A 1165 1.92 2.11 1.64
C SER A 1165 3.29 2.01 2.31
N SER A 1166 3.30 1.72 3.62
CA SER A 1166 4.55 1.51 4.34
C SER A 1166 5.19 0.18 3.95
N LYS A 1167 6.53 0.11 4.03
CA LYS A 1167 7.22 -1.18 4.14
C LYS A 1167 6.74 -1.93 5.41
N PRO A 1168 6.98 -3.23 5.55
CA PRO A 1168 6.66 -3.95 6.78
C PRO A 1168 7.29 -3.26 7.99
N LEU A 1169 6.47 -2.85 8.96
CA LEU A 1169 6.88 -2.14 10.17
C LEU A 1169 6.83 -3.11 11.36
N PRO A 1170 7.97 -3.51 11.94
CA PRO A 1170 7.99 -4.29 13.17
C PRO A 1170 7.63 -3.41 14.38
N ILE A 1171 6.61 -3.83 15.14
CA ILE A 1171 6.18 -3.22 16.40
C ILE A 1171 6.55 -4.17 17.54
N HIS A 1172 7.32 -3.68 18.50
CA HIS A 1172 7.69 -4.41 19.72
C HIS A 1172 6.65 -4.20 20.81
N LEU A 1173 6.09 -5.26 21.36
CA LEU A 1173 5.00 -5.19 22.34
C LEU A 1173 5.50 -5.13 23.80
N CYS A 1174 6.78 -4.80 24.02
CA CYS A 1174 7.43 -4.75 25.34
C CYS A 1174 7.40 -3.36 25.96
#